data_AF-A0A1T0CDA2-F1
#
_entry.id   AF-A0A1T0CDA2-F1
#
_cell.length_a   1.000
_cell.length_b   1.000
_cell.length_c   1.000
_cell.angle_alpha   90.00
_cell.angle_beta   90.00
_cell.angle_gamma   90.00
#
_symmetry.space_group_name_H-M   'P 1'
#
loop_
_entity.id
_entity.type
_entity.pdbx_description
1 polymer ?
#
loop_
_entity_poly.entity_id
_entity_poly.type
_entity_poly.pdbx_seq_one_letter_code
_entity_poly.pdbx_strand_id
1 'polypeptide(L)'
;MIAIRNDAMTDYNVTHQLNLPACLAVVGDGILKNNVLLPIALRCRLQRWYPWHMINPKPQGFIGWGRKKSFQRASTIANLMQMPVYSIEDGFLRSLDGGVSSRYGASFVVDDVGIYFDLTQSSRLEKLIVQRLHQFDKKHQQYAKQLIRTVCSYQLSKYNHTLSCPNLDTLVNVQHSAGTVRHILLIDQVQGDASVTGASADANNFAKMLTTAIQRHSNAHIWIKAHPAGRGYFANQNLPKQVRLITDTVNPIALLEQVSDVYTVSSHMGFEALMLGKTVHCHGMAWYAGWGLTDDSHINQVVLAEVIQRRQKIWTALYTPNLYHQSVSVEQLFYAAYVDYSVYADPASFQACGIEEVMAWLITNRQWQFKWQRISPQKTTKNVLVYHVSRWKKPFIQDFFCSTQVQLMWHDRPKFSMLQIPLIHQSITNIIRKLINFLSSKHIDALVVWGMEKRLQVANIKQNIKPKDGHQQLTIYCMEDGFIRSNGLGATLLAPLSVVVDGQGIYYNATTASDLEELLINCNPLTPHQTARVQILWQTLLEQKVSKYNVGQSLGSKHTWVQQLKQSKQKKLLIVGQVEDDLSIKYCGSVITTNQDLIARVRQDNPQAYLLYKPHPDVEMGLRMGKVHQVELSLVDAVATDVSINDCLMWVDEVHTISSQTGFEALLRGKTVVCYGLPFYAGWGLTVDKDINQSPKCAYLARRQKKRDKACNNTILTMEQLLYTVLIDYPLYRLPNGYGLAQVEQVIAYLYAHNADALHKTGISTTTHKSRNAMRSVATQLMILRQRLR
;
A
#
# COMPACT_ATOMS: atom_id res chain seq x y z
N MET A 1 3.17 8.95 7.05
CA MET A 1 1.84 8.75 7.64
C MET A 1 2.00 7.95 8.92
N ILE A 2 2.48 6.70 8.86
CA ILE A 2 2.76 5.86 10.04
C ILE A 2 3.78 6.50 11.03
N ALA A 3 4.78 7.21 10.50
CA ALA A 3 5.88 7.76 11.29
C ALA A 3 5.55 9.03 12.10
N ILE A 4 4.49 9.78 11.78
CA ILE A 4 4.16 11.06 12.46
C ILE A 4 3.54 10.85 13.85
N ARG A 5 3.40 9.59 14.30
CA ARG A 5 2.89 9.28 15.64
C ARG A 5 3.77 9.78 16.79
N ASN A 6 5.04 10.13 16.57
CA ASN A 6 6.01 10.08 17.65
C ASN A 6 6.22 11.29 18.55
N ASP A 7 5.72 12.51 18.30
CA ASP A 7 6.06 13.64 19.20
C ASP A 7 4.92 14.58 19.63
N ALA A 8 3.67 14.36 19.22
CA ALA A 8 2.57 15.27 19.62
C ALA A 8 1.22 14.64 20.00
N MET A 9 1.02 13.33 19.79
CA MET A 9 -0.32 12.71 19.91
C MET A 9 -0.36 11.29 20.48
N THR A 10 0.73 10.76 21.02
CA THR A 10 0.70 9.49 21.79
C THR A 10 -0.30 9.53 22.95
N ASP A 11 -0.61 10.72 23.50
CA ASP A 11 -1.61 10.89 24.56
C ASP A 11 -3.06 11.14 24.09
N TYR A 12 -3.29 11.44 22.81
CA TYR A 12 -4.64 11.81 22.32
C TYR A 12 -5.38 10.71 21.56
N ASN A 13 -4.71 9.62 21.17
CA ASN A 13 -5.28 8.61 20.25
C ASN A 13 -5.77 7.30 20.91
N VAL A 14 -6.16 7.34 22.20
CA VAL A 14 -6.79 6.17 22.86
C VAL A 14 -8.09 6.52 23.63
N THR A 15 -8.47 7.78 23.80
CA THR A 15 -9.42 8.17 24.86
C THR A 15 -10.90 8.33 24.48
N HIS A 16 -11.34 8.07 23.24
CA HIS A 16 -12.78 8.18 22.89
C HIS A 16 -13.39 7.02 22.10
N GLN A 17 -12.64 5.96 21.78
CA GLN A 17 -13.27 4.76 21.20
C GLN A 17 -14.17 4.10 22.25
N LEU A 18 -15.36 3.65 21.82
CA LEU A 18 -16.28 2.86 22.63
C LEU A 18 -15.51 1.73 23.33
N ASN A 19 -15.58 1.69 24.66
CA ASN A 19 -15.06 0.58 25.45
C ASN A 19 -15.93 -0.66 25.19
N LEU A 20 -15.59 -1.39 24.13
CA LEU A 20 -16.30 -2.59 23.75
C LEU A 20 -15.98 -3.75 24.72
N PRO A 21 -16.96 -4.63 24.98
CA PRO A 21 -16.70 -5.83 25.74
C PRO A 21 -15.65 -6.72 25.05
N ALA A 22 -14.94 -7.53 25.85
CA ALA A 22 -13.91 -8.44 25.33
C ALA A 22 -14.48 -9.51 24.40
N CYS A 23 -15.75 -9.89 24.59
CA CYS A 23 -16.44 -10.85 23.73
C CYS A 23 -17.86 -10.43 23.36
N LEU A 24 -18.14 -10.39 22.06
CA LEU A 24 -19.44 -10.08 21.49
C LEU A 24 -19.97 -11.23 20.61
N ALA A 25 -21.28 -11.37 20.57
CA ALA A 25 -21.99 -12.37 19.79
C ALA A 25 -22.57 -11.82 18.48
N VAL A 26 -22.56 -12.64 17.44
CA VAL A 26 -23.33 -12.41 16.20
C VAL A 26 -24.41 -13.47 16.01
N VAL A 27 -25.54 -13.07 15.42
CA VAL A 27 -26.64 -13.99 15.07
C VAL A 27 -26.56 -14.32 13.58
N GLY A 28 -25.99 -15.48 13.26
CA GLY A 28 -25.66 -15.91 11.89
C GLY A 28 -24.15 -15.87 11.61
N ASP A 29 -23.75 -16.24 10.40
CA ASP A 29 -22.33 -16.34 10.01
C ASP A 29 -21.87 -15.27 9.01
N GLY A 30 -22.80 -14.58 8.33
CA GLY A 30 -22.47 -13.60 7.29
C GLY A 30 -21.53 -12.49 7.77
N ILE A 31 -21.74 -11.95 8.99
CA ILE A 31 -20.87 -10.91 9.55
C ILE A 31 -19.43 -11.42 9.70
N LEU A 32 -19.24 -12.62 10.24
CA LEU A 32 -17.90 -13.22 10.46
C LEU A 32 -17.23 -13.62 9.15
N LYS A 33 -17.98 -14.20 8.20
CA LYS A 33 -17.45 -14.69 6.93
C LYS A 33 -17.02 -13.56 5.99
N ASN A 34 -17.75 -12.45 6.01
CA ASN A 34 -17.56 -11.36 5.06
C ASN A 34 -16.64 -10.26 5.58
N ASN A 35 -16.30 -10.24 6.88
CA ASN A 35 -15.52 -9.16 7.49
C ASN A 35 -14.40 -9.72 8.37
N VAL A 36 -13.32 -10.22 7.75
CA VAL A 36 -12.24 -10.90 8.49
C VAL A 36 -11.47 -9.95 9.41
N LEU A 37 -11.48 -8.65 9.12
CA LEU A 37 -10.80 -7.62 9.89
C LEU A 37 -11.67 -7.00 10.99
N LEU A 38 -12.98 -7.30 11.03
CA LEU A 38 -13.89 -6.74 12.02
C LEU A 38 -13.46 -7.03 13.47
N PRO A 39 -13.19 -8.29 13.90
CA PRO A 39 -12.78 -8.54 15.28
C PRO A 39 -11.46 -7.84 15.65
N ILE A 40 -10.57 -7.64 14.67
CA ILE A 40 -9.28 -6.97 14.85
C ILE A 40 -9.52 -5.47 15.07
N ALA A 41 -10.31 -4.82 14.19
CA ALA A 41 -10.64 -3.40 14.31
C ALA A 41 -11.37 -3.08 15.61
N LEU A 42 -12.29 -3.96 16.04
CA LEU A 42 -13.03 -3.82 17.30
C LEU A 42 -12.18 -4.17 18.54
N ARG A 43 -10.99 -4.76 18.37
CA ARG A 43 -10.18 -5.34 19.45
C ARG A 43 -11.00 -6.27 20.36
N CYS A 44 -11.91 -7.03 19.75
CA CYS A 44 -12.92 -7.82 20.44
C CYS A 44 -13.04 -9.20 19.81
N ARG A 45 -13.17 -10.24 20.65
CA ARG A 45 -13.50 -11.59 20.17
C ARG A 45 -14.94 -11.64 19.70
N LEU A 46 -15.14 -11.97 18.42
CA LEU A 46 -16.47 -12.21 17.87
C LEU A 46 -16.76 -13.71 17.79
N GLN A 47 -17.97 -14.10 18.19
CA GLN A 47 -18.40 -15.48 18.14
C GLN A 47 -19.83 -15.62 17.67
N ARG A 48 -20.12 -16.73 16.99
CA ARG A 48 -21.48 -17.04 16.54
C ARG A 48 -22.31 -17.54 17.71
N TRP A 49 -23.50 -16.97 17.87
CA TRP A 49 -24.46 -17.39 18.88
C TRP A 49 -25.49 -18.39 18.32
N TYR A 50 -25.83 -19.38 19.15
CA TYR A 50 -26.89 -20.36 18.90
C TYR A 50 -27.71 -20.55 20.20
N PRO A 51 -29.04 -20.69 20.13
CA PRO A 51 -29.88 -20.86 21.31
C PRO A 51 -29.56 -22.11 22.15
N TRP A 52 -29.07 -23.18 21.52
CA TRP A 52 -28.88 -24.50 22.13
C TRP A 52 -27.42 -24.88 22.43
N HIS A 53 -26.47 -23.94 22.28
CA HIS A 53 -25.05 -24.20 22.57
C HIS A 53 -24.61 -23.45 23.83
N MET A 54 -23.91 -24.15 24.73
CA MET A 54 -23.11 -23.47 25.75
C MET A 54 -21.88 -22.88 25.08
N ILE A 55 -21.83 -21.55 24.99
CA ILE A 55 -20.72 -20.82 24.37
C ILE A 55 -19.77 -20.33 25.46
N ASN A 56 -18.47 -20.65 25.33
CA ASN A 56 -17.42 -20.20 26.24
C ASN A 56 -16.30 -19.48 25.44
N PRO A 57 -15.94 -18.23 25.77
CA PRO A 57 -16.49 -17.36 26.81
C PRO A 57 -17.94 -16.97 26.54
N LYS A 58 -18.71 -16.67 27.59
CA LYS A 58 -20.07 -16.12 27.44
C LYS A 58 -19.98 -14.74 26.75
N PRO A 59 -20.84 -14.44 25.76
CA PRO A 59 -20.87 -13.12 25.18
C PRO A 59 -21.36 -12.09 26.21
N GLN A 60 -20.85 -10.87 26.11
CA GLN A 60 -21.20 -9.73 26.98
C GLN A 60 -22.08 -8.71 26.26
N GLY A 61 -22.47 -9.01 25.02
CA GLY A 61 -23.26 -8.14 24.15
C GLY A 61 -23.42 -8.77 22.78
N PHE A 62 -24.29 -8.18 21.95
CA PHE A 62 -24.55 -8.64 20.60
C PHE A 62 -24.22 -7.55 19.58
N ILE A 63 -23.82 -7.94 18.38
CA ILE A 63 -23.67 -7.02 17.26
C ILE A 63 -24.54 -7.46 16.08
N GLY A 64 -25.01 -6.47 15.33
CA GLY A 64 -25.72 -6.68 14.08
C GLY A 64 -25.40 -5.60 13.05
N TRP A 65 -25.76 -5.83 11.80
CA TRP A 65 -25.32 -4.97 10.69
C TRP A 65 -26.36 -3.89 10.36
N GLY A 66 -26.06 -2.62 10.64
CA GLY A 66 -26.91 -1.48 10.38
C GLY A 66 -28.33 -1.68 10.92
N ARG A 67 -29.32 -1.56 10.04
CA ARG A 67 -30.75 -1.87 10.30
C ARG A 67 -31.25 -3.12 9.57
N LYS A 68 -30.33 -4.03 9.18
CA LYS A 68 -30.68 -5.26 8.47
C LYS A 68 -31.32 -6.29 9.42
N LYS A 69 -31.86 -7.38 8.87
CA LYS A 69 -32.40 -8.53 9.63
C LYS A 69 -31.40 -9.10 10.66
N SER A 70 -30.09 -8.98 10.41
CA SER A 70 -29.07 -9.39 11.38
C SER A 70 -29.10 -8.54 12.65
N PHE A 71 -29.29 -7.22 12.54
CA PHE A 71 -29.46 -6.34 13.68
C PHE A 71 -30.77 -6.59 14.41
N GLN A 72 -31.88 -6.77 13.69
CA GLN A 72 -33.16 -7.11 14.31
C GLN A 72 -33.05 -8.37 15.18
N ARG A 73 -32.47 -9.45 14.63
CA ARG A 73 -32.25 -10.70 15.38
C ARG A 73 -31.33 -10.52 16.58
N ALA A 74 -30.21 -9.80 16.40
CA ALA A 74 -29.28 -9.50 17.48
C ALA A 74 -29.96 -8.71 18.61
N SER A 75 -30.75 -7.68 18.26
CA SER A 75 -31.50 -6.86 19.21
C SER A 75 -32.57 -7.65 19.95
N THR A 76 -33.35 -8.50 19.27
CA THR A 76 -34.34 -9.36 19.92
C THR A 76 -33.69 -10.25 20.99
N ILE A 77 -32.57 -10.90 20.66
CA ILE A 77 -31.89 -11.80 21.60
C ILE A 77 -31.21 -11.01 22.72
N ALA A 78 -30.57 -9.87 22.40
CA ALA A 78 -29.95 -9.00 23.39
C ALA A 78 -30.98 -8.50 24.42
N ASN A 79 -32.17 -8.11 23.98
CA ASN A 79 -33.26 -7.69 24.86
C ASN A 79 -33.75 -8.83 25.75
N LEU A 80 -33.92 -10.03 25.20
CA LEU A 80 -34.30 -11.23 25.99
C LEU A 80 -33.24 -11.58 27.05
N MET A 81 -31.96 -11.33 26.74
CA MET A 81 -30.83 -11.61 27.63
C MET A 81 -30.40 -10.41 28.49
N GLN A 82 -31.08 -9.27 28.37
CA GLN A 82 -30.71 -8.00 29.03
C GLN A 82 -29.23 -7.61 28.79
N MET A 83 -28.77 -7.77 27.57
CA MET A 83 -27.40 -7.45 27.14
C MET A 83 -27.37 -6.24 26.19
N PRO A 84 -26.23 -5.52 26.12
CA PRO A 84 -26.08 -4.44 25.15
C PRO A 84 -26.09 -4.98 23.71
N VAL A 85 -26.58 -4.15 22.78
CA VAL A 85 -26.55 -4.42 21.34
C VAL A 85 -25.89 -3.26 20.60
N TYR A 86 -25.03 -3.57 19.65
CA TYR A 86 -24.30 -2.59 18.83
C TYR A 86 -24.67 -2.76 17.36
N SER A 87 -24.96 -1.64 16.69
CA SER A 87 -25.10 -1.58 15.24
C SER A 87 -23.73 -1.33 14.62
N ILE A 88 -23.36 -2.19 13.67
CA ILE A 88 -22.10 -2.12 12.93
C ILE A 88 -22.39 -1.82 11.47
N GLU A 89 -21.58 -0.96 10.86
CA GLU A 89 -21.55 -0.78 9.41
C GLU A 89 -20.12 -0.67 8.89
N ASP A 90 -19.98 -0.68 7.57
CA ASP A 90 -18.77 -0.24 6.90
C ASP A 90 -18.41 1.19 7.31
N GLY A 91 -17.14 1.42 7.60
CA GLY A 91 -16.61 2.77 7.80
C GLY A 91 -16.52 3.56 6.50
N PHE A 92 -16.21 4.85 6.64
CA PHE A 92 -16.23 5.80 5.53
C PHE A 92 -15.04 5.66 4.57
N LEU A 93 -13.97 4.95 4.97
CA LEU A 93 -12.79 4.63 4.17
C LEU A 93 -12.55 3.11 4.18
N ARG A 94 -13.38 2.39 3.42
CA ARG A 94 -13.61 0.96 3.65
C ARG A 94 -12.57 0.05 3.02
N SER A 95 -12.39 0.08 1.70
CA SER A 95 -11.65 -0.99 1.02
C SER A 95 -11.07 -0.59 -0.32
N LEU A 96 -10.15 -1.44 -0.80
CA LEU A 96 -9.62 -1.39 -2.15
C LEU A 96 -10.73 -1.69 -3.18
N ASP A 97 -11.45 -2.79 -3.03
CA ASP A 97 -12.52 -3.18 -3.96
C ASP A 97 -13.89 -2.56 -3.63
N GLY A 98 -14.86 -2.68 -4.55
CA GLY A 98 -16.23 -2.16 -4.47
C GLY A 98 -17.19 -2.84 -3.46
N GLY A 99 -16.66 -3.41 -2.37
CA GLY A 99 -17.46 -3.89 -1.24
C GLY A 99 -17.99 -5.33 -1.35
N VAL A 100 -18.72 -5.67 -2.42
CA VAL A 100 -19.51 -6.92 -2.50
C VAL A 100 -18.66 -8.20 -2.43
N SER A 101 -17.47 -8.19 -3.01
CA SER A 101 -16.51 -9.30 -3.00
C SER A 101 -15.40 -9.14 -1.97
N SER A 102 -15.38 -8.02 -1.24
CA SER A 102 -14.25 -7.64 -0.41
C SER A 102 -14.41 -8.14 1.02
N ARG A 103 -13.64 -9.17 1.37
CA ARG A 103 -13.56 -9.69 2.75
C ARG A 103 -12.67 -8.85 3.67
N TYR A 104 -11.85 -7.96 3.09
CA TYR A 104 -10.84 -7.16 3.77
C TYR A 104 -11.25 -5.68 3.86
N GLY A 105 -12.50 -5.43 4.28
CA GLY A 105 -12.90 -4.08 4.70
C GLY A 105 -12.05 -3.64 5.88
N ALA A 106 -11.33 -2.54 5.73
CA ALA A 106 -10.32 -2.04 6.66
C ALA A 106 -10.87 -1.02 7.69
N SER A 107 -12.12 -0.60 7.54
CA SER A 107 -12.77 0.35 8.45
C SER A 107 -14.21 -0.05 8.75
N PHE A 108 -14.64 0.17 9.99
CA PHE A 108 -15.99 -0.09 10.47
C PHE A 108 -16.47 1.08 11.33
N VAL A 109 -17.78 1.21 11.47
CA VAL A 109 -18.39 2.08 12.49
C VAL A 109 -19.12 1.24 13.50
N VAL A 110 -19.15 1.72 14.75
CA VAL A 110 -19.77 1.05 15.88
C VAL A 110 -20.69 2.02 16.57
N ASP A 111 -21.98 1.69 16.63
CA ASP A 111 -22.99 2.55 17.22
C ASP A 111 -23.80 1.78 18.27
N ASP A 112 -23.75 2.26 19.51
CA ASP A 112 -24.46 1.73 20.67
C ASP A 112 -25.75 2.53 20.98
N VAL A 113 -26.10 3.51 20.15
CA VAL A 113 -27.28 4.37 20.32
C VAL A 113 -28.26 4.14 19.18
N GLY A 114 -27.77 4.23 17.94
CA GLY A 114 -28.55 4.17 16.73
C GLY A 114 -27.72 3.67 15.55
N ILE A 115 -27.68 4.43 14.46
CA ILE A 115 -26.68 4.30 13.39
C ILE A 115 -26.67 5.60 12.57
N TYR A 116 -25.50 6.05 12.10
CA TYR A 116 -25.32 7.36 11.47
C TYR A 116 -26.28 7.72 10.32
N PHE A 117 -26.72 6.73 9.54
CA PHE A 117 -27.59 6.99 8.38
C PHE A 117 -29.09 7.02 8.71
N ASP A 118 -29.45 6.70 9.96
CA ASP A 118 -30.84 6.66 10.43
C ASP A 118 -31.12 7.88 11.30
N LEU A 119 -31.58 8.95 10.66
CA LEU A 119 -31.79 10.27 11.29
C LEU A 119 -33.17 10.39 11.93
N THR A 120 -34.00 9.34 11.87
CA THR A 120 -35.27 9.25 12.61
C THR A 120 -35.07 9.16 14.12
N GLN A 121 -33.86 8.79 14.56
CA GLN A 121 -33.46 8.68 15.96
C GLN A 121 -32.03 9.21 16.16
N SER A 122 -31.59 9.30 17.41
CA SER A 122 -30.22 9.72 17.71
C SER A 122 -29.21 8.62 17.36
N SER A 123 -27.96 9.00 17.11
CA SER A 123 -26.85 8.10 16.82
C SER A 123 -25.63 8.46 17.66
N ARG A 124 -24.68 7.53 17.79
CA ARG A 124 -23.39 7.81 18.41
C ARG A 124 -22.65 8.91 17.65
N LEU A 125 -22.71 8.92 16.32
CA LEU A 125 -22.08 9.96 15.51
C LEU A 125 -22.67 11.35 15.80
N GLU A 126 -24.00 11.47 15.94
CA GLU A 126 -24.64 12.74 16.29
C GLU A 126 -24.13 13.28 17.63
N LYS A 127 -23.96 12.41 18.63
CA LYS A 127 -23.38 12.77 19.92
C LYS A 127 -21.90 13.18 19.80
N LEU A 128 -21.10 12.46 19.02
CA LEU A 128 -19.69 12.77 18.79
C LEU A 128 -19.51 14.14 18.10
N ILE A 129 -20.35 14.45 17.10
CA ILE A 129 -20.33 15.77 16.46
C ILE A 129 -20.61 16.87 17.49
N VAL A 130 -21.67 16.73 18.29
CA VAL A 130 -22.00 17.70 19.36
C VAL A 130 -20.86 17.85 20.36
N GLN A 131 -20.17 16.76 20.71
CA GLN A 131 -18.99 16.82 21.58
C GLN A 131 -17.84 17.61 20.94
N ARG A 132 -17.59 17.43 19.64
CA ARG A 132 -16.58 18.19 18.88
C ARG A 132 -16.99 19.63 18.57
N LEU A 133 -18.25 20.02 18.76
CA LEU A 133 -18.60 21.44 18.79
C LEU A 133 -18.07 22.13 20.06
N HIS A 134 -18.00 21.40 21.18
CA HIS A 134 -17.48 21.94 22.45
C HIS A 134 -15.96 21.79 22.58
N GLN A 135 -15.41 20.63 22.18
CA GLN A 135 -14.00 20.27 22.37
C GLN A 135 -13.29 20.01 21.03
N PHE A 136 -12.83 21.10 20.40
CA PHE A 136 -12.08 21.03 19.15
C PHE A 136 -11.02 22.14 19.08
N ASP A 137 -9.80 21.78 19.47
CA ASP A 137 -8.68 22.71 19.50
C ASP A 137 -7.94 22.79 18.15
N LYS A 138 -6.89 23.63 18.11
CA LYS A 138 -6.05 23.80 16.92
C LYS A 138 -5.36 22.50 16.47
N LYS A 139 -5.04 21.58 17.38
CA LYS A 139 -4.38 20.30 17.02
C LYS A 139 -5.38 19.39 16.30
N HIS A 140 -6.61 19.28 16.81
CA HIS A 140 -7.68 18.53 16.14
C HIS A 140 -7.94 19.10 14.74
N GLN A 141 -8.02 20.44 14.63
CA GLN A 141 -8.23 21.11 13.35
C GLN A 141 -7.08 20.85 12.36
N GLN A 142 -5.82 20.97 12.79
CA GLN A 142 -4.67 20.73 11.92
C GLN A 142 -4.61 19.27 11.46
N TYR A 143 -4.88 18.33 12.37
CA TYR A 143 -4.91 16.90 12.07
C TYR A 143 -6.01 16.57 11.06
N ALA A 144 -7.25 17.01 11.29
CA ALA A 144 -8.35 16.83 10.35
C ALA A 144 -8.05 17.46 8.98
N LYS A 145 -7.48 18.67 8.92
CA LYS A 145 -7.05 19.30 7.66
C LYS A 145 -6.05 18.45 6.91
N GLN A 146 -5.07 17.87 7.61
CA GLN A 146 -4.06 17.00 7.00
C GLN A 146 -4.69 15.72 6.43
N LEU A 147 -5.59 15.09 7.17
CA LEU A 147 -6.29 13.88 6.73
C LEU A 147 -7.19 14.18 5.53
N ILE A 148 -8.00 15.25 5.56
CA ILE A 148 -8.83 15.69 4.43
C ILE A 148 -7.96 15.95 3.19
N ARG A 149 -6.87 16.70 3.34
CA ARG A 149 -5.93 16.93 2.23
C ARG A 149 -5.39 15.63 1.66
N THR A 150 -5.04 14.67 2.51
CA THR A 150 -4.57 13.36 2.07
C THR A 150 -5.65 12.60 1.29
N VAL A 151 -6.88 12.57 1.82
CA VAL A 151 -8.03 11.93 1.16
C VAL A 151 -8.27 12.57 -0.22
N CYS A 152 -8.30 13.90 -0.31
CA CYS A 152 -8.54 14.61 -1.57
C CYS A 152 -7.37 14.47 -2.55
N SER A 153 -6.12 14.76 -2.14
CA SER A 153 -4.95 14.72 -3.04
C SER A 153 -4.64 13.32 -3.56
N TYR A 154 -4.91 12.28 -2.77
CA TYR A 154 -4.82 10.91 -3.24
C TYR A 154 -6.16 10.41 -3.78
N GLN A 155 -7.22 11.21 -3.87
CA GLN A 155 -8.52 10.80 -4.41
C GLN A 155 -9.08 9.51 -3.75
N LEU A 156 -8.96 9.41 -2.43
CA LEU A 156 -9.50 8.29 -1.64
C LEU A 156 -11.00 8.49 -1.38
N SER A 157 -11.74 7.39 -1.37
CA SER A 157 -13.19 7.36 -1.10
C SER A 157 -13.55 6.10 -0.31
N LYS A 158 -14.83 5.83 -0.05
CA LYS A 158 -15.27 4.57 0.59
C LYS A 158 -14.73 3.33 -0.13
N TYR A 159 -14.68 3.35 -1.47
CA TYR A 159 -14.15 2.26 -2.29
C TYR A 159 -13.08 2.79 -3.25
N ASN A 160 -11.96 2.07 -3.39
CA ASN A 160 -10.73 2.59 -4.00
C ASN A 160 -10.18 1.68 -5.13
N HIS A 161 -11.05 1.20 -6.01
CA HIS A 161 -10.69 0.18 -7.02
C HIS A 161 -10.16 0.79 -8.34
N THR A 162 -10.30 2.11 -8.51
CA THR A 162 -9.90 2.83 -9.71
C THR A 162 -9.36 4.23 -9.38
N LEU A 163 -8.39 4.67 -10.19
CA LEU A 163 -7.95 6.06 -10.27
C LEU A 163 -8.50 6.76 -11.52
N SER A 164 -9.25 6.04 -12.36
CA SER A 164 -9.78 6.58 -13.61
C SER A 164 -11.02 7.44 -13.36
N CYS A 165 -11.06 8.59 -13.99
CA CYS A 165 -12.26 9.38 -14.19
C CYS A 165 -12.13 10.08 -15.55
N PRO A 166 -13.15 10.01 -16.43
CA PRO A 166 -13.13 10.78 -17.66
C PRO A 166 -13.17 12.27 -17.35
N ASN A 167 -12.59 13.07 -18.24
CA ASN A 167 -12.72 14.51 -18.20
C ASN A 167 -14.11 14.91 -18.75
N LEU A 168 -14.90 15.62 -17.94
CA LEU A 168 -16.29 15.93 -18.28
C LEU A 168 -16.41 16.90 -19.46
N ASP A 169 -15.50 17.88 -19.60
CA ASP A 169 -15.47 18.80 -20.75
C ASP A 169 -15.30 18.04 -22.08
N THR A 170 -14.43 17.02 -22.07
CA THR A 170 -14.18 16.15 -23.23
C THR A 170 -15.44 15.38 -23.60
N LEU A 171 -16.22 14.91 -22.62
CA LEU A 171 -17.45 14.13 -22.88
C LEU A 171 -18.60 14.98 -23.45
N VAL A 172 -18.56 16.30 -23.31
CA VAL A 172 -19.58 17.21 -23.87
C VAL A 172 -19.16 17.86 -25.19
N ASN A 173 -18.00 17.49 -25.74
CA ASN A 173 -17.48 18.00 -27.03
C ASN A 173 -17.41 19.53 -27.12
N VAL A 174 -17.08 20.21 -26.02
CA VAL A 174 -16.95 21.67 -26.03
C VAL A 174 -15.61 22.03 -26.70
N GLN A 175 -15.67 22.61 -27.90
CA GLN A 175 -14.52 23.37 -28.45
C GLN A 175 -14.32 24.58 -27.54
N HIS A 176 -13.07 24.91 -27.17
CA HIS A 176 -12.71 25.99 -26.25
C HIS A 176 -13.05 27.39 -26.81
N SER A 177 -14.33 27.68 -27.04
CA SER A 177 -14.85 28.97 -27.46
C SER A 177 -15.45 29.67 -26.23
N ALA A 178 -14.62 30.47 -25.56
CA ALA A 178 -14.97 31.67 -24.80
C ALA A 178 -15.98 31.61 -23.62
N GLY A 179 -16.20 30.46 -22.98
CA GLY A 179 -16.98 30.40 -21.73
C GLY A 179 -16.56 29.26 -20.79
N THR A 180 -16.66 29.49 -19.47
CA THR A 180 -16.42 28.45 -18.45
C THR A 180 -17.60 27.46 -18.47
N VAL A 181 -17.35 26.22 -18.87
CA VAL A 181 -18.35 25.14 -18.86
C VAL A 181 -18.69 24.80 -17.41
N ARG A 182 -19.97 24.82 -17.04
CA ARG A 182 -20.42 24.47 -15.69
C ARG A 182 -21.00 23.07 -15.66
N HIS A 183 -20.46 22.24 -14.79
CA HIS A 183 -20.94 20.88 -14.52
C HIS A 183 -21.61 20.79 -13.15
N ILE A 184 -22.75 20.10 -13.11
CA ILE A 184 -23.55 19.83 -11.91
C ILE A 184 -23.72 18.33 -11.78
N LEU A 185 -23.51 17.78 -10.58
CA LEU A 185 -23.61 16.34 -10.33
C LEU A 185 -24.79 16.00 -9.45
N LEU A 186 -25.59 15.01 -9.86
CA LEU A 186 -26.61 14.35 -9.05
C LEU A 186 -26.11 12.95 -8.71
N ILE A 187 -26.22 12.58 -7.44
CA ILE A 187 -25.78 11.26 -6.97
C ILE A 187 -26.98 10.34 -6.85
N ASP A 188 -26.95 9.23 -7.60
CA ASP A 188 -27.96 8.17 -7.50
C ASP A 188 -27.64 7.20 -6.35
N GLN A 189 -28.66 6.52 -5.82
CA GLN A 189 -28.54 5.50 -4.77
C GLN A 189 -29.38 4.28 -5.11
N VAL A 190 -29.06 3.13 -4.50
CA VAL A 190 -29.82 1.89 -4.72
C VAL A 190 -31.22 2.02 -4.15
N GLN A 191 -32.22 1.55 -4.90
CA GLN A 191 -33.59 1.45 -4.38
C GLN A 191 -33.64 0.53 -3.15
N GLY A 192 -34.25 1.01 -2.06
CA GLY A 192 -34.30 0.29 -0.79
C GLY A 192 -33.01 0.37 0.05
N ASP A 193 -32.09 1.27 -0.30
CA ASP A 193 -30.97 1.64 0.58
C ASP A 193 -31.52 2.18 1.91
N ALA A 194 -31.07 1.60 3.03
CA ALA A 194 -31.50 1.96 4.36
C ALA A 194 -31.18 3.43 4.71
N SER A 195 -30.16 4.01 4.10
CA SER A 195 -29.82 5.44 4.26
C SER A 195 -30.81 6.38 3.59
N VAL A 196 -31.57 5.93 2.58
CA VAL A 196 -32.63 6.75 1.96
C VAL A 196 -33.83 6.82 2.89
N THR A 197 -34.28 5.66 3.38
CA THR A 197 -35.37 5.59 4.37
C THR A 197 -34.97 6.30 5.67
N GLY A 198 -33.73 6.11 6.15
CA GLY A 198 -33.22 6.76 7.36
C GLY A 198 -33.07 8.28 7.24
N ALA A 199 -33.01 8.81 6.01
CA ALA A 199 -33.01 10.24 5.72
C ALA A 199 -34.43 10.84 5.57
N SER A 200 -35.47 10.06 5.92
CA SER A 200 -36.89 10.38 5.71
C SER A 200 -37.20 10.76 4.26
N ALA A 201 -36.58 10.05 3.31
CA ALA A 201 -36.69 10.30 1.88
C ALA A 201 -37.18 9.07 1.12
N ASP A 202 -37.69 9.30 -0.09
CA ASP A 202 -38.19 8.27 -0.99
C ASP A 202 -37.91 8.62 -2.47
N ALA A 203 -38.52 7.89 -3.40
CA ALA A 203 -38.37 8.12 -4.84
C ALA A 203 -38.78 9.53 -5.30
N ASN A 204 -39.74 10.18 -4.62
CA ASN A 204 -40.18 11.54 -4.92
C ASN A 204 -39.06 12.55 -4.61
N ASN A 205 -38.25 12.32 -3.59
CA ASN A 205 -37.09 13.16 -3.30
C ASN A 205 -36.08 13.14 -4.46
N PHE A 206 -35.82 11.97 -5.07
CA PHE A 206 -34.94 11.86 -6.25
C PHE A 206 -35.54 12.57 -7.47
N ALA A 207 -36.84 12.43 -7.72
CA ALA A 207 -37.52 13.13 -8.81
C ALA A 207 -37.43 14.66 -8.63
N LYS A 208 -37.74 15.15 -7.42
CA LYS A 208 -37.61 16.58 -7.07
C LYS A 208 -36.18 17.07 -7.21
N MET A 209 -35.20 16.29 -6.76
CA MET A 209 -33.77 16.61 -6.90
C MET A 209 -33.38 16.86 -8.36
N LEU A 210 -33.83 16.00 -9.27
CA LEU A 210 -33.60 16.19 -10.70
C LEU A 210 -34.29 17.45 -11.25
N THR A 211 -35.57 17.65 -10.91
CA THR A 211 -36.32 18.83 -11.34
C THR A 211 -35.67 20.12 -10.84
N THR A 212 -35.28 20.18 -9.57
CA THR A 212 -34.62 21.34 -8.95
C THR A 212 -33.30 21.64 -9.63
N ALA A 213 -32.44 20.65 -9.86
CA ALA A 213 -31.16 20.86 -10.52
C ALA A 213 -31.32 21.42 -11.95
N ILE A 214 -32.30 20.90 -12.71
CA ILE A 214 -32.64 21.40 -14.06
C ILE A 214 -33.10 22.86 -14.02
N GLN A 215 -33.96 23.21 -13.08
CA GLN A 215 -34.52 24.56 -12.96
C GLN A 215 -33.47 25.58 -12.53
N ARG A 216 -32.61 25.24 -11.56
CA ARG A 216 -31.59 26.17 -11.02
C ARG A 216 -30.38 26.33 -11.92
N HIS A 217 -30.09 25.34 -12.77
CA HIS A 217 -28.90 25.32 -13.60
C HIS A 217 -29.23 25.10 -15.09
N SER A 218 -30.10 25.94 -15.65
CA SER A 218 -30.57 25.83 -17.05
C SER A 218 -29.44 25.87 -18.10
N ASN A 219 -28.32 26.53 -17.80
CA ASN A 219 -27.17 26.68 -18.69
C ASN A 219 -25.99 25.73 -18.36
N ALA A 220 -26.21 24.73 -17.49
CA ALA A 220 -25.16 23.79 -17.09
C ALA A 220 -25.38 22.39 -17.67
N HIS A 221 -24.30 21.60 -17.75
CA HIS A 221 -24.40 20.18 -18.03
C HIS A 221 -24.70 19.41 -16.74
N ILE A 222 -25.82 18.69 -16.75
CA ILE A 222 -26.30 17.94 -15.60
C ILE A 222 -25.89 16.48 -15.77
N TRP A 223 -25.14 15.98 -14.80
CA TRP A 223 -24.66 14.61 -14.75
C TRP A 223 -25.36 13.84 -13.65
N ILE A 224 -25.77 12.61 -13.91
CA ILE A 224 -26.21 11.66 -12.90
C ILE A 224 -25.13 10.60 -12.76
N LYS A 225 -24.48 10.52 -11.59
CA LYS A 225 -23.62 9.38 -11.26
C LYS A 225 -24.53 8.21 -10.87
N ALA A 226 -24.70 7.27 -11.79
CA ALA A 226 -25.49 6.08 -11.55
C ALA A 226 -24.81 5.18 -10.51
N HIS A 227 -25.60 4.48 -9.69
CA HIS A 227 -25.07 3.52 -8.74
C HIS A 227 -24.52 2.29 -9.50
N PRO A 228 -23.32 1.77 -9.17
CA PRO A 228 -22.68 0.65 -9.89
C PRO A 228 -23.52 -0.63 -10.01
N ALA A 229 -24.49 -0.81 -9.11
CA ALA A 229 -25.39 -1.97 -9.09
C ALA A 229 -26.52 -1.93 -10.14
N GLY A 230 -26.66 -0.86 -10.93
CA GLY A 230 -27.67 -0.74 -11.99
C GLY A 230 -29.12 -0.67 -11.51
N ARG A 231 -29.35 -0.54 -10.20
CA ARG A 231 -30.68 -0.54 -9.55
C ARG A 231 -30.96 0.79 -8.84
N GLY A 232 -30.54 1.88 -9.47
CA GLY A 232 -30.68 3.22 -8.94
C GLY A 232 -32.10 3.77 -9.03
N TYR A 233 -32.38 4.89 -8.38
CA TYR A 233 -33.67 5.58 -8.50
C TYR A 233 -33.87 6.19 -9.90
N PHE A 234 -32.78 6.58 -10.58
CA PHE A 234 -32.83 7.10 -11.95
C PHE A 234 -32.71 6.00 -13.03
N ALA A 235 -32.56 4.74 -12.64
CA ALA A 235 -32.50 3.63 -13.58
C ALA A 235 -33.84 3.51 -14.34
N ASN A 236 -33.77 3.32 -15.66
CA ASN A 236 -34.93 3.13 -16.56
C ASN A 236 -35.90 4.32 -16.64
N GLN A 237 -35.49 5.54 -16.25
CA GLN A 237 -36.29 6.75 -16.47
C GLN A 237 -35.97 7.40 -17.83
N ASN A 238 -36.97 7.98 -18.48
CA ASN A 238 -36.79 8.83 -19.65
C ASN A 238 -36.21 10.18 -19.18
N LEU A 239 -34.88 10.31 -19.23
CA LEU A 239 -34.20 11.53 -18.81
C LEU A 239 -34.27 12.62 -19.89
N PRO A 240 -34.36 13.90 -19.51
CA PRO A 240 -34.28 15.02 -20.46
C PRO A 240 -32.97 15.02 -21.25
N LYS A 241 -32.99 15.53 -22.49
CA LYS A 241 -31.82 15.53 -23.39
C LYS A 241 -30.57 16.20 -22.81
N GLN A 242 -30.73 17.16 -21.90
CA GLN A 242 -29.63 17.88 -21.25
C GLN A 242 -28.97 17.11 -20.10
N VAL A 243 -29.55 15.98 -19.67
CA VAL A 243 -29.08 15.16 -18.55
C VAL A 243 -28.29 13.97 -19.07
N ARG A 244 -27.11 13.74 -18.51
CA ARG A 244 -26.17 12.69 -18.94
C ARG A 244 -25.91 11.71 -17.80
N LEU A 245 -25.84 10.43 -18.12
CA LEU A 245 -25.58 9.36 -17.16
C LEU A 245 -24.11 8.95 -17.17
N ILE A 246 -23.51 8.85 -15.98
CA ILE A 246 -22.20 8.23 -15.77
C ILE A 246 -22.43 6.85 -15.15
N THR A 247 -22.53 5.84 -16.02
CA THR A 247 -22.68 4.43 -15.64
C THR A 247 -21.34 3.77 -15.35
N ASP A 248 -20.26 4.32 -15.89
CA ASP A 248 -18.92 3.81 -15.69
C ASP A 248 -18.48 3.86 -14.22
N THR A 249 -17.57 2.96 -13.94
CA THR A 249 -16.87 2.87 -12.67
C THR A 249 -15.75 3.91 -12.64
N VAL A 250 -15.98 5.00 -11.92
CA VAL A 250 -15.08 6.17 -11.87
C VAL A 250 -14.69 6.49 -10.43
N ASN A 251 -13.53 7.13 -10.26
CA ASN A 251 -13.09 7.63 -8.96
C ASN A 251 -14.02 8.78 -8.48
N PRO A 252 -14.64 8.68 -7.29
CA PRO A 252 -15.60 9.69 -6.80
C PRO A 252 -14.98 11.08 -6.59
N ILE A 253 -13.79 11.16 -5.98
CA ILE A 253 -13.14 12.45 -5.71
C ILE A 253 -12.72 13.13 -7.02
N ALA A 254 -12.13 12.38 -7.96
CA ALA A 254 -11.75 12.91 -9.27
C ALA A 254 -12.96 13.41 -10.10
N LEU A 255 -14.14 12.79 -9.91
CA LEU A 255 -15.38 13.26 -10.52
C LEU A 255 -15.87 14.55 -9.84
N LEU A 256 -15.84 14.61 -8.51
CA LEU A 256 -16.28 15.76 -7.72
C LEU A 256 -15.41 16.99 -7.96
N GLU A 257 -14.10 16.82 -8.19
CA GLU A 257 -13.17 17.91 -8.53
C GLU A 257 -13.67 18.73 -9.73
N GLN A 258 -14.33 18.09 -10.69
CA GLN A 258 -14.76 18.66 -11.98
C GLN A 258 -16.13 19.35 -11.94
N VAL A 259 -16.84 19.32 -10.82
CA VAL A 259 -18.19 19.91 -10.71
C VAL A 259 -18.23 21.09 -9.74
N SER A 260 -19.25 21.93 -9.87
CA SER A 260 -19.47 23.11 -9.03
C SER A 260 -20.44 22.83 -7.88
N ASP A 261 -21.58 22.21 -8.21
CA ASP A 261 -22.64 21.88 -7.27
C ASP A 261 -22.96 20.38 -7.33
N VAL A 262 -23.30 19.82 -6.17
CA VAL A 262 -23.62 18.41 -5.97
C VAL A 262 -24.97 18.28 -5.30
N TYR A 263 -25.86 17.53 -5.94
CA TYR A 263 -27.19 17.23 -5.45
C TYR A 263 -27.23 15.79 -4.95
N THR A 264 -27.72 15.61 -3.73
CA THR A 264 -27.77 14.29 -3.08
C THR A 264 -29.00 14.14 -2.20
N VAL A 265 -29.49 12.91 -2.05
CA VAL A 265 -30.50 12.58 -1.04
C VAL A 265 -29.81 12.29 0.29
N SER A 266 -29.01 11.23 0.36
CA SER A 266 -28.29 10.87 1.59
C SER A 266 -26.95 10.17 1.36
N SER A 267 -26.43 10.22 0.13
CA SER A 267 -25.20 9.53 -0.23
C SER A 267 -24.00 10.11 0.52
N HIS A 268 -23.09 9.24 0.96
CA HIS A 268 -21.83 9.66 1.58
C HIS A 268 -20.98 10.55 0.64
N MET A 269 -21.14 10.39 -0.67
CA MET A 269 -20.42 11.19 -1.67
C MET A 269 -20.79 12.70 -1.60
N GLY A 270 -21.91 13.07 -0.96
CA GLY A 270 -22.18 14.47 -0.62
C GLY A 270 -21.24 15.03 0.45
N PHE A 271 -20.85 14.24 1.45
CA PHE A 271 -19.81 14.66 2.41
C PHE A 271 -18.43 14.76 1.74
N GLU A 272 -18.14 13.86 0.81
CA GLU A 272 -16.91 13.92 0.00
C GLU A 272 -16.84 15.20 -0.84
N ALA A 273 -17.99 15.71 -1.31
CA ALA A 273 -18.09 16.99 -1.99
C ALA A 273 -17.79 18.17 -1.05
N LEU A 274 -18.25 18.13 0.21
CA LEU A 274 -17.92 19.15 1.22
C LEU A 274 -16.42 19.19 1.52
N MET A 275 -15.74 18.03 1.57
CA MET A 275 -14.28 17.98 1.74
C MET A 275 -13.51 18.71 0.63
N LEU A 276 -14.09 18.79 -0.57
CA LEU A 276 -13.55 19.50 -1.73
C LEU A 276 -14.05 20.95 -1.84
N GLY A 277 -14.82 21.44 -0.86
CA GLY A 277 -15.39 22.78 -0.86
C GLY A 277 -16.46 23.01 -1.92
N LYS A 278 -17.18 21.96 -2.34
CA LYS A 278 -18.29 22.08 -3.30
C LYS A 278 -19.58 22.49 -2.61
N THR A 279 -20.47 23.14 -3.35
CA THR A 279 -21.84 23.39 -2.87
C THR A 279 -22.61 22.07 -2.87
N VAL A 280 -23.24 21.73 -1.75
CA VAL A 280 -23.99 20.47 -1.60
C VAL A 280 -25.45 20.77 -1.27
N HIS A 281 -26.36 20.32 -2.13
CA HIS A 281 -27.80 20.44 -1.97
C HIS A 281 -28.39 19.12 -1.50
N CYS A 282 -28.96 19.11 -0.29
CA CYS A 282 -29.52 17.92 0.32
C CYS A 282 -31.04 17.87 0.12
N HIS A 283 -31.50 16.76 -0.47
CA HIS A 283 -32.93 16.44 -0.66
C HIS A 283 -33.44 15.41 0.36
N GLY A 284 -32.57 14.90 1.23
CA GLY A 284 -32.89 14.06 2.38
C GLY A 284 -32.03 14.45 3.57
N MET A 285 -32.43 14.04 4.77
CA MET A 285 -31.70 14.36 5.99
C MET A 285 -30.49 13.42 6.18
N ALA A 286 -29.36 13.76 5.56
CA ALA A 286 -28.09 13.04 5.71
C ALA A 286 -27.41 13.36 7.06
N TRP A 287 -26.45 12.52 7.47
CA TRP A 287 -25.74 12.70 8.75
C TRP A 287 -24.95 14.03 8.83
N TYR A 288 -24.50 14.52 7.68
CA TYR A 288 -23.77 15.77 7.51
C TYR A 288 -24.66 16.97 7.15
N ALA A 289 -25.97 16.78 7.02
CA ALA A 289 -26.95 17.85 6.78
C ALA A 289 -27.42 18.48 8.11
N GLY A 290 -27.94 19.70 8.05
CA GLY A 290 -28.49 20.46 9.20
C GLY A 290 -27.43 20.98 10.17
N TRP A 291 -26.19 21.09 9.73
CA TRP A 291 -25.07 21.69 10.49
C TRP A 291 -24.63 23.06 9.94
N GLY A 292 -25.33 23.57 8.91
CA GLY A 292 -25.00 24.84 8.27
C GLY A 292 -23.92 24.77 7.19
N LEU A 293 -23.53 23.55 6.77
CA LEU A 293 -22.53 23.32 5.70
C LEU A 293 -23.15 22.93 4.35
N THR A 294 -24.46 22.67 4.32
CA THR A 294 -25.22 22.21 3.15
C THR A 294 -26.41 23.13 2.88
N ASP A 295 -26.89 23.15 1.63
CA ASP A 295 -28.20 23.70 1.30
C ASP A 295 -29.28 22.65 1.62
N ASP A 296 -29.91 22.83 2.78
CA ASP A 296 -30.96 21.97 3.30
C ASP A 296 -32.38 22.47 2.98
N SER A 297 -32.51 23.50 2.13
CA SER A 297 -33.81 24.10 1.79
C SER A 297 -34.80 23.14 1.11
N HIS A 298 -34.28 22.04 0.56
CA HIS A 298 -35.04 21.01 -0.13
C HIS A 298 -35.38 19.79 0.74
N ILE A 299 -34.96 19.79 2.01
CA ILE A 299 -35.36 18.79 3.01
C ILE A 299 -36.77 19.13 3.53
N ASN A 300 -37.54 18.11 3.92
CA ASN A 300 -38.78 18.33 4.65
C ASN A 300 -38.51 19.14 5.93
N GLN A 301 -39.11 20.33 6.04
CA GLN A 301 -38.81 21.29 7.10
C GLN A 301 -39.19 20.79 8.51
N VAL A 302 -40.19 19.90 8.62
CA VAL A 302 -40.54 19.26 9.89
C VAL A 302 -39.40 18.33 10.33
N VAL A 303 -38.94 17.46 9.42
CA VAL A 303 -37.82 16.54 9.68
C VAL A 303 -36.55 17.30 10.05
N LEU A 304 -36.23 18.36 9.30
CA LEU A 304 -35.06 19.20 9.58
C LEU A 304 -35.15 19.83 10.98
N ALA A 305 -36.30 20.42 11.33
CA ALA A 305 -36.53 21.02 12.64
C ALA A 305 -36.42 20.00 13.78
N GLU A 306 -37.00 18.80 13.61
CA GLU A 306 -36.93 17.72 14.62
C GLU A 306 -35.48 17.29 14.89
N VAL A 307 -34.68 17.11 13.84
CA VAL A 307 -33.28 16.72 13.99
C VAL A 307 -32.44 17.83 14.63
N ILE A 308 -32.65 19.09 14.24
CA ILE A 308 -31.99 20.24 14.86
C ILE A 308 -32.35 20.32 16.36
N GLN A 309 -33.62 20.17 16.70
CA GLN A 309 -34.09 20.19 18.09
C GLN A 309 -33.49 19.03 18.90
N ARG A 310 -33.37 17.84 18.30
CA ARG A 310 -32.72 16.69 18.95
C ARG A 310 -31.25 16.96 19.25
N ARG A 311 -30.51 17.54 18.31
CA ARG A 311 -29.10 17.91 18.51
C ARG A 311 -28.93 19.00 19.58
N GLN A 312 -29.84 19.99 19.63
CA GLN A 312 -29.91 20.98 20.72
C GLN A 312 -30.15 20.33 22.09
N LYS A 313 -31.03 19.33 22.16
CA LYS A 313 -31.27 18.56 23.40
C LYS A 313 -30.02 17.79 23.84
N ILE A 314 -29.28 17.19 22.90
CA ILE A 314 -28.00 16.53 23.22
C ILE A 314 -27.00 17.55 23.77
N TRP A 315 -26.89 18.73 23.17
CA TRP A 315 -26.02 19.79 23.66
C TRP A 315 -26.40 20.23 25.06
N THR A 316 -27.66 20.61 25.28
CA THR A 316 -28.14 21.13 26.57
C THR A 316 -28.08 20.10 27.69
N ALA A 317 -28.12 18.80 27.37
CA ALA A 317 -27.90 17.73 28.34
C ALA A 317 -26.43 17.59 28.77
N LEU A 318 -25.47 18.03 27.94
CA LEU A 318 -24.03 17.87 28.18
C LEU A 318 -23.32 19.18 28.57
N TYR A 319 -23.83 20.32 28.11
CA TYR A 319 -23.16 21.62 28.14
C TYR A 319 -24.13 22.77 28.40
N THR A 320 -23.59 23.94 28.75
CA THR A 320 -24.39 25.15 29.02
C THR A 320 -25.04 25.68 27.72
N PRO A 321 -26.31 26.14 27.73
CA PRO A 321 -27.08 26.40 26.49
C PRO A 321 -26.51 27.45 25.53
N ASN A 322 -25.75 28.44 26.02
CA ASN A 322 -25.43 29.67 25.27
C ASN A 322 -24.43 29.50 24.09
N LEU A 323 -23.96 28.28 23.79
CA LEU A 323 -22.86 28.04 22.84
C LEU A 323 -23.22 27.11 21.66
N TYR A 324 -24.45 26.58 21.59
CA TYR A 324 -24.86 25.65 20.51
C TYR A 324 -24.84 26.27 19.09
N HIS A 325 -24.77 27.60 18.98
CA HIS A 325 -24.78 28.33 17.70
C HIS A 325 -23.39 28.55 17.07
N GLN A 326 -22.34 27.87 17.52
CA GLN A 326 -21.04 27.95 16.86
C GLN A 326 -21.09 27.34 15.45
N SER A 327 -20.43 27.99 14.50
CA SER A 327 -20.28 27.51 13.13
C SER A 327 -19.53 26.17 13.13
N VAL A 328 -20.16 25.13 12.56
CA VAL A 328 -19.54 23.81 12.38
C VAL A 328 -18.63 23.86 11.17
N SER A 329 -17.40 23.37 11.29
CA SER A 329 -16.48 23.23 10.16
C SER A 329 -16.49 21.82 9.57
N VAL A 330 -16.09 21.68 8.31
CA VAL A 330 -15.95 20.37 7.65
C VAL A 330 -14.94 19.48 8.40
N GLU A 331 -13.89 20.08 8.97
CA GLU A 331 -12.91 19.39 9.81
C GLU A 331 -13.53 18.77 11.06
N GLN A 332 -14.49 19.45 11.71
CA GLN A 332 -15.17 18.91 12.90
C GLN A 332 -16.02 17.70 12.54
N LEU A 333 -16.81 17.80 11.46
CA LEU A 333 -17.58 16.67 10.96
C LEU A 333 -16.68 15.50 10.54
N PHE A 334 -15.58 15.81 9.84
CA PHE A 334 -14.61 14.81 9.42
C PHE A 334 -13.98 14.11 10.62
N TYR A 335 -13.50 14.86 11.61
CA TYR A 335 -12.87 14.29 12.80
C TYR A 335 -13.85 13.38 13.56
N ALA A 336 -15.08 13.85 13.81
CA ALA A 336 -16.08 13.04 14.48
C ALA A 336 -16.39 11.74 13.71
N ALA A 337 -16.51 11.79 12.38
CA ALA A 337 -16.89 10.65 11.56
C ALA A 337 -15.74 9.67 11.26
N TYR A 338 -14.56 10.18 10.87
CA TYR A 338 -13.42 9.41 10.40
C TYR A 338 -12.39 9.11 11.49
N VAL A 339 -12.39 9.85 12.62
CA VAL A 339 -11.41 9.64 13.69
C VAL A 339 -12.08 9.06 14.94
N ASP A 340 -13.13 9.71 15.44
CA ASP A 340 -13.79 9.26 16.69
C ASP A 340 -14.73 8.07 16.47
N TYR A 341 -15.54 8.11 15.41
CA TYR A 341 -16.62 7.14 15.18
C TYR A 341 -16.18 5.88 14.42
N SER A 342 -15.16 6.01 13.58
CA SER A 342 -14.64 4.89 12.77
C SER A 342 -13.52 4.15 13.49
N VAL A 343 -13.50 2.84 13.35
CA VAL A 343 -12.43 1.95 13.83
C VAL A 343 -11.75 1.26 12.65
N TYR A 344 -10.45 1.05 12.74
CA TYR A 344 -9.62 0.62 11.62
C TYR A 344 -8.77 -0.62 11.94
N ALA A 345 -8.55 -1.44 10.92
CA ALA A 345 -7.58 -2.52 10.95
C ALA A 345 -6.80 -2.56 9.63
N ASP A 346 -5.48 -2.67 9.73
CA ASP A 346 -4.60 -2.70 8.59
C ASP A 346 -4.62 -4.10 7.94
N PRO A 347 -5.03 -4.23 6.67
CA PRO A 347 -5.06 -5.52 6.00
C PRO A 347 -3.67 -6.16 5.82
N ALA A 348 -2.59 -5.38 5.78
CA ALA A 348 -1.24 -5.93 5.60
C ALA A 348 -0.71 -6.59 6.88
N SER A 349 -0.88 -5.95 8.05
CA SER A 349 -0.36 -6.46 9.33
C SER A 349 -1.37 -7.24 10.17
N PHE A 350 -2.67 -7.17 9.83
CA PHE A 350 -3.76 -7.72 10.66
C PHE A 350 -3.76 -7.15 12.10
N GLN A 351 -3.38 -5.89 12.24
CA GLN A 351 -3.41 -5.16 13.52
C GLN A 351 -4.45 -4.04 13.49
N ALA A 352 -5.03 -3.74 14.66
CA ALA A 352 -5.84 -2.54 14.83
C ALA A 352 -4.96 -1.29 14.67
N CYS A 353 -5.44 -0.29 13.94
CA CYS A 353 -4.65 0.88 13.57
C CYS A 353 -5.48 2.17 13.57
N GLY A 354 -4.86 3.29 13.19
CA GLY A 354 -5.54 4.53 12.86
C GLY A 354 -5.92 4.61 11.38
N ILE A 355 -6.52 5.72 10.99
CA ILE A 355 -6.92 5.97 9.60
C ILE A 355 -5.70 6.08 8.66
N GLU A 356 -4.57 6.57 9.15
CA GLU A 356 -3.37 6.82 8.37
C GLU A 356 -2.73 5.54 7.84
N GLU A 357 -2.71 4.46 8.64
CA GLU A 357 -2.25 3.16 8.18
C GLU A 357 -3.14 2.63 7.05
N VAL A 358 -4.46 2.77 7.17
CA VAL A 358 -5.41 2.34 6.13
C VAL A 358 -5.27 3.20 4.87
N MET A 359 -5.11 4.52 5.00
CA MET A 359 -4.84 5.39 3.85
C MET A 359 -3.54 5.00 3.14
N ALA A 360 -2.45 4.77 3.89
CA ALA A 360 -1.18 4.34 3.31
C ALA A 360 -1.33 3.00 2.58
N TRP A 361 -2.02 2.03 3.19
CA TRP A 361 -2.30 0.74 2.57
C TRP A 361 -3.12 0.88 1.28
N LEU A 362 -4.19 1.69 1.29
CA LEU A 362 -5.04 1.94 0.13
C LEU A 362 -4.27 2.61 -1.01
N ILE A 363 -3.45 3.62 -0.71
CA ILE A 363 -2.65 4.35 -1.70
C ILE A 363 -1.69 3.38 -2.39
N THR A 364 -0.87 2.65 -1.62
CA THR A 364 0.12 1.70 -2.17
C THR A 364 -0.55 0.61 -3.01
N ASN A 365 -1.60 -0.02 -2.49
CA ASN A 365 -2.25 -1.14 -3.18
C ASN A 365 -3.02 -0.69 -4.42
N ARG A 366 -3.69 0.47 -4.38
CA ARG A 366 -4.41 1.00 -5.55
C ARG A 366 -3.44 1.44 -6.63
N GLN A 367 -2.33 2.09 -6.29
CA GLN A 367 -1.30 2.43 -7.28
C GLN A 367 -0.72 1.18 -7.95
N TRP A 368 -0.45 0.14 -7.17
CA TRP A 368 0.01 -1.14 -7.69
C TRP A 368 -1.02 -1.79 -8.62
N GLN A 369 -2.29 -1.85 -8.21
CA GLN A 369 -3.39 -2.33 -9.06
C GLN A 369 -3.52 -1.51 -10.35
N PHE A 370 -3.43 -0.18 -10.25
CA PHE A 370 -3.55 0.72 -11.40
C PHE A 370 -2.40 0.54 -12.41
N LYS A 371 -1.16 0.25 -11.96
CA LYS A 371 -0.03 -0.07 -12.86
C LYS A 371 -0.39 -1.22 -13.81
N TRP A 372 -1.10 -2.24 -13.32
CA TRP A 372 -1.56 -3.37 -14.14
C TRP A 372 -2.80 -3.05 -14.96
N GLN A 373 -3.74 -2.25 -14.44
CA GLN A 373 -4.94 -1.84 -15.19
C GLN A 373 -4.61 -1.09 -16.49
N ARG A 374 -3.50 -0.33 -16.52
CA ARG A 374 -2.99 0.35 -17.72
C ARG A 374 -2.57 -0.60 -18.84
N ILE A 375 -2.28 -1.86 -18.54
CA ILE A 375 -1.98 -2.87 -19.55
C ILE A 375 -3.29 -3.39 -20.12
N SER A 376 -3.51 -3.24 -21.43
CA SER A 376 -4.78 -3.58 -22.08
C SER A 376 -6.01 -2.99 -21.36
N PRO A 377 -6.15 -1.66 -21.30
CA PRO A 377 -7.17 -0.94 -20.49
C PRO A 377 -8.62 -1.42 -20.65
N GLN A 378 -8.94 -1.99 -21.81
CA GLN A 378 -10.25 -2.53 -22.16
C GLN A 378 -10.66 -3.80 -21.38
N LYS A 379 -9.73 -4.47 -20.68
CA LYS A 379 -10.01 -5.68 -19.89
C LYS A 379 -10.07 -5.39 -18.40
N THR A 380 -10.99 -6.02 -17.68
CA THR A 380 -11.07 -5.94 -16.21
C THR A 380 -10.00 -6.78 -15.53
N THR A 381 -9.81 -8.02 -15.98
CA THR A 381 -8.77 -8.94 -15.47
C THR A 381 -7.62 -9.06 -16.45
N LYS A 382 -6.37 -9.00 -15.96
CA LYS A 382 -5.17 -9.14 -16.81
C LYS A 382 -4.58 -10.54 -16.69
N ASN A 383 -4.30 -11.14 -17.83
CA ASN A 383 -3.65 -12.43 -17.94
C ASN A 383 -2.13 -12.23 -17.97
N VAL A 384 -1.46 -12.51 -16.86
CA VAL A 384 -0.02 -12.33 -16.73
C VAL A 384 0.66 -13.70 -16.68
N LEU A 385 1.55 -13.96 -17.62
CA LEU A 385 2.30 -15.21 -17.65
C LEU A 385 3.58 -15.06 -16.80
N VAL A 386 3.73 -15.89 -15.78
CA VAL A 386 4.98 -16.05 -15.04
C VAL A 386 5.81 -17.14 -15.70
N TYR A 387 6.95 -16.77 -16.25
CA TYR A 387 7.75 -17.64 -17.12
C TYR A 387 9.00 -18.16 -16.41
N HIS A 388 9.13 -19.49 -16.39
CA HIS A 388 10.32 -20.21 -15.96
C HIS A 388 10.85 -19.78 -14.58
N VAL A 389 9.96 -19.64 -13.60
CA VAL A 389 10.32 -19.51 -12.19
C VAL A 389 10.34 -20.87 -11.50
N SER A 390 11.16 -21.02 -10.46
CA SER A 390 11.17 -22.24 -9.64
C SER A 390 9.85 -22.39 -8.87
N ARG A 391 9.42 -23.63 -8.60
CA ARG A 391 8.14 -23.92 -7.94
C ARG A 391 8.00 -23.28 -6.56
N TRP A 392 9.09 -23.19 -5.80
CA TRP A 392 9.11 -22.58 -4.48
C TRP A 392 8.82 -21.07 -4.51
N LYS A 393 9.04 -20.40 -5.67
CA LYS A 393 8.74 -18.96 -5.82
C LYS A 393 7.28 -18.66 -6.07
N LYS A 394 6.50 -19.64 -6.51
CA LYS A 394 5.10 -19.42 -6.88
C LYS A 394 4.24 -18.83 -5.76
N PRO A 395 4.28 -19.35 -4.51
CA PRO A 395 3.39 -18.85 -3.45
C PRO A 395 3.62 -17.36 -3.18
N PHE A 396 4.87 -16.93 -2.97
CA PHE A 396 5.12 -15.52 -2.66
C PHE A 396 4.94 -14.62 -3.90
N ILE A 397 5.17 -15.10 -5.13
CA ILE A 397 4.83 -14.34 -6.33
C ILE A 397 3.30 -14.14 -6.41
N GLN A 398 2.49 -15.16 -6.13
CA GLN A 398 1.02 -15.02 -6.08
C GLN A 398 0.59 -13.96 -5.08
N ASP A 399 1.23 -13.98 -3.93
CA ASP A 399 1.00 -13.05 -2.84
C ASP A 399 1.21 -11.59 -3.26
N PHE A 400 2.32 -11.24 -3.94
CA PHE A 400 2.55 -9.86 -4.42
C PHE A 400 1.54 -9.37 -5.48
N PHE A 401 0.75 -10.26 -6.07
CA PHE A 401 -0.26 -9.94 -7.08
C PHE A 401 -1.70 -10.13 -6.57
N CYS A 402 -1.90 -10.47 -5.30
CA CYS A 402 -3.22 -10.86 -4.80
C CYS A 402 -4.26 -9.72 -4.79
N SER A 403 -3.83 -8.46 -4.88
CA SER A 403 -4.68 -7.26 -4.87
C SER A 403 -4.82 -6.58 -6.24
N THR A 404 -4.24 -7.11 -7.33
CA THR A 404 -4.11 -6.35 -8.58
C THR A 404 -5.10 -6.68 -9.70
N GLN A 405 -6.17 -7.45 -9.44
CA GLN A 405 -7.07 -7.97 -10.49
C GLN A 405 -6.31 -8.68 -11.62
N VAL A 406 -5.17 -9.30 -11.28
CA VAL A 406 -4.33 -10.07 -12.22
C VAL A 406 -4.59 -11.56 -12.04
N GLN A 407 -4.79 -12.26 -13.15
CA GLN A 407 -4.76 -13.70 -13.23
C GLN A 407 -3.36 -14.16 -13.62
N LEU A 408 -2.65 -14.77 -12.67
CA LEU A 408 -1.34 -15.37 -12.93
C LEU A 408 -1.49 -16.72 -13.63
N MET A 409 -0.84 -16.85 -14.78
CA MET A 409 -0.64 -18.11 -15.49
C MET A 409 0.82 -18.55 -15.31
N TRP A 410 1.06 -19.87 -15.32
CA TRP A 410 2.39 -20.41 -15.07
C TRP A 410 2.91 -21.17 -16.28
N HIS A 411 4.14 -20.87 -16.68
CA HIS A 411 4.92 -21.72 -17.57
C HIS A 411 6.13 -22.24 -16.80
N ASP A 412 6.05 -23.48 -16.34
CA ASP A 412 7.08 -24.10 -15.50
C ASP A 412 8.38 -24.36 -16.28
N ARG A 413 9.51 -24.36 -15.57
CA ARG A 413 10.75 -24.90 -16.13
C ARG A 413 10.57 -26.40 -16.41
N PRO A 414 10.97 -26.91 -17.59
CA PRO A 414 10.93 -28.35 -17.85
C PRO A 414 11.84 -29.09 -16.87
N LYS A 415 11.35 -30.21 -16.32
CA LYS A 415 12.05 -31.01 -15.27
C LYS A 415 13.43 -31.55 -15.71
N PHE A 416 13.72 -31.58 -17.00
CA PHE A 416 14.92 -32.21 -17.58
C PHE A 416 16.14 -31.29 -17.69
N SER A 417 16.09 -30.02 -17.24
CA SER A 417 17.27 -29.13 -17.29
C SER A 417 18.38 -29.47 -16.27
N MET A 418 18.29 -30.62 -15.59
CA MET A 418 19.29 -31.12 -14.64
C MET A 418 20.33 -32.04 -15.31
N LEU A 419 20.04 -32.53 -16.52
CA LEU A 419 21.01 -33.24 -17.36
C LEU A 419 21.66 -32.22 -18.30
N GLN A 420 22.94 -31.92 -18.09
CA GLN A 420 23.77 -31.14 -19.03
C GLN A 420 23.98 -31.94 -20.32
N ILE A 421 22.95 -32.06 -21.14
CA ILE A 421 23.09 -32.56 -22.52
C ILE A 421 23.41 -31.34 -23.40
N PRO A 422 24.46 -31.37 -24.22
CA PRO A 422 24.73 -30.29 -25.18
C PRO A 422 23.53 -30.17 -26.13
N LEU A 423 22.74 -29.12 -25.97
CA LEU A 423 21.56 -28.89 -26.82
C LEU A 423 22.03 -28.49 -28.22
N ILE A 424 21.77 -29.38 -29.18
CA ILE A 424 21.82 -29.08 -30.62
C ILE A 424 20.89 -27.89 -30.91
N HIS A 425 21.34 -26.96 -31.75
CA HIS A 425 20.66 -25.70 -32.11
C HIS A 425 19.16 -25.88 -32.51
N GLN A 426 18.77 -27.05 -33.02
CA GLN A 426 17.38 -27.43 -33.35
C GLN A 426 16.41 -27.44 -32.15
N SER A 427 16.89 -27.68 -30.93
CA SER A 427 16.04 -27.81 -29.73
C SER A 427 15.55 -26.45 -29.21
N ILE A 428 16.37 -25.40 -29.33
CA ILE A 428 16.02 -24.03 -28.90
C ILE A 428 14.91 -23.48 -29.79
N THR A 429 15.01 -23.65 -31.12
CA THR A 429 13.97 -23.21 -32.07
C THR A 429 12.62 -23.87 -31.79
N ASN A 430 12.58 -25.13 -31.37
CA ASN A 430 11.34 -25.83 -30.99
C ASN A 430 10.76 -25.34 -29.66
N ILE A 431 11.59 -25.05 -28.65
CA ILE A 431 11.15 -24.44 -27.39
C ILE A 431 10.58 -23.04 -27.65
N ILE A 432 11.26 -22.26 -28.49
CA ILE A 432 10.82 -20.94 -28.95
C ILE A 432 9.48 -21.06 -29.66
N ARG A 433 9.34 -21.94 -30.65
CA ARG A 433 8.09 -22.15 -31.38
C ARG A 433 6.95 -22.59 -30.45
N LYS A 434 7.20 -23.47 -29.47
CA LYS A 434 6.21 -23.85 -28.45
C LYS A 434 5.80 -22.67 -27.57
N LEU A 435 6.75 -21.84 -27.14
CA LEU A 435 6.46 -20.62 -26.38
C LEU A 435 5.64 -19.65 -27.22
N ILE A 436 6.03 -19.40 -28.47
CA ILE A 436 5.29 -18.52 -29.40
C ILE A 436 3.87 -19.02 -29.61
N ASN A 437 3.68 -20.32 -29.86
CA ASN A 437 2.36 -20.93 -30.01
C ASN A 437 1.53 -20.86 -28.71
N PHE A 438 2.16 -21.07 -27.55
CA PHE A 438 1.52 -20.88 -26.24
C PHE A 438 1.12 -19.41 -26.00
N LEU A 439 2.01 -18.46 -26.33
CA LEU A 439 1.77 -17.03 -26.21
C LEU A 439 0.70 -16.54 -27.19
N SER A 440 0.60 -17.16 -28.37
CA SER A 440 -0.38 -16.81 -29.40
C SER A 440 -1.74 -17.47 -29.15
N SER A 441 -1.79 -18.63 -28.48
CA SER A 441 -3.02 -19.36 -28.19
C SER A 441 -3.72 -18.89 -26.91
N LYS A 442 -3.00 -18.27 -25.99
CA LYS A 442 -3.56 -17.66 -24.78
C LYS A 442 -3.47 -16.14 -24.90
N HIS A 443 -4.59 -15.44 -24.74
CA HIS A 443 -4.58 -13.99 -24.64
C HIS A 443 -3.78 -13.54 -23.40
N ILE A 444 -2.49 -13.29 -23.56
CA ILE A 444 -1.55 -12.85 -22.53
C ILE A 444 -1.32 -11.36 -22.68
N ASP A 445 -1.52 -10.62 -21.60
CA ASP A 445 -1.37 -9.17 -21.58
C ASP A 445 0.06 -8.74 -21.20
N ALA A 446 0.73 -9.52 -20.33
CA ALA A 446 2.11 -9.27 -19.92
C ALA A 446 2.84 -10.55 -19.48
N LEU A 447 4.18 -10.45 -19.42
CA LEU A 447 5.07 -11.51 -18.94
C LEU A 447 5.81 -11.04 -17.69
N VAL A 448 5.96 -11.91 -16.69
CA VAL A 448 6.84 -11.72 -15.54
C VAL A 448 7.94 -12.79 -15.58
N VAL A 449 9.19 -12.34 -15.48
CA VAL A 449 10.38 -13.20 -15.37
C VAL A 449 11.14 -12.88 -14.10
N TRP A 450 11.94 -13.82 -13.59
CA TRP A 450 12.85 -13.56 -12.47
C TRP A 450 14.26 -13.29 -12.98
N GLY A 451 14.78 -12.09 -12.72
CA GLY A 451 16.14 -11.67 -13.06
C GLY A 451 16.39 -11.36 -14.54
N MET A 452 17.48 -10.61 -14.78
CA MET A 452 17.80 -10.06 -16.11
C MET A 452 18.16 -11.12 -17.15
N GLU A 453 18.82 -12.22 -16.75
CA GLU A 453 19.18 -13.31 -17.67
C GLU A 453 17.94 -13.85 -18.40
N LYS A 454 16.84 -14.07 -17.66
CA LYS A 454 15.57 -14.53 -18.25
C LYS A 454 14.85 -13.43 -19.02
N ARG A 455 14.97 -12.16 -18.60
CA ARG A 455 14.46 -11.04 -19.39
C ARG A 455 15.09 -11.00 -20.78
N LEU A 456 16.41 -11.08 -20.86
CA LEU A 456 17.15 -11.09 -22.13
C LEU A 456 16.81 -12.31 -22.98
N GLN A 457 16.74 -13.50 -22.36
CA GLN A 457 16.33 -14.72 -23.06
C GLN A 457 14.96 -14.54 -23.73
N VAL A 458 13.97 -13.99 -23.02
CA VAL A 458 12.62 -13.81 -23.59
C VAL A 458 12.54 -12.62 -24.54
N ALA A 459 13.29 -11.55 -24.30
CA ALA A 459 13.36 -10.41 -25.22
C ALA A 459 13.88 -10.81 -26.61
N ASN A 460 14.92 -11.66 -26.66
CA ASN A 460 15.44 -12.21 -27.92
C ASN A 460 14.41 -13.11 -28.62
N ILE A 461 13.61 -13.84 -27.86
CA ILE A 461 12.51 -14.64 -28.41
C ILE A 461 11.44 -13.73 -29.02
N LYS A 462 11.07 -12.64 -28.33
CA LYS A 462 10.07 -11.67 -28.77
C LYS A 462 10.45 -11.00 -30.10
N GLN A 463 11.74 -10.68 -30.31
CA GLN A 463 12.21 -10.11 -31.59
C GLN A 463 11.96 -11.05 -32.79
N ASN A 464 11.88 -12.36 -32.56
CA ASN A 464 11.59 -13.35 -33.60
C ASN A 464 10.08 -13.62 -33.81
N ILE A 465 9.20 -12.94 -33.06
CA ILE A 465 7.74 -13.02 -33.22
C ILE A 465 7.28 -11.86 -34.09
N LYS A 466 6.90 -12.14 -35.34
CA LYS A 466 6.16 -11.14 -36.13
C LYS A 466 4.83 -10.87 -35.41
N PRO A 467 4.50 -9.62 -35.03
CA PRO A 467 3.18 -9.32 -34.52
C PRO A 467 2.16 -9.72 -35.59
N LYS A 468 1.23 -10.61 -35.25
CA LYS A 468 0.01 -10.75 -36.05
C LYS A 468 -0.79 -9.46 -35.90
N ASP A 469 -1.41 -9.02 -36.99
CA ASP A 469 -2.09 -7.73 -37.10
C ASP A 469 -2.93 -7.40 -35.86
N GLY A 470 -2.67 -6.22 -35.27
CA GLY A 470 -3.45 -5.66 -34.16
C GLY A 470 -3.06 -6.07 -32.73
N HIS A 471 -2.10 -6.97 -32.51
CA HIS A 471 -1.68 -7.33 -31.15
C HIS A 471 -0.70 -6.31 -30.54
N GLN A 472 -1.09 -5.75 -29.38
CA GLN A 472 -0.27 -4.85 -28.56
C GLN A 472 1.07 -5.52 -28.19
N GLN A 473 2.16 -4.75 -28.18
CA GLN A 473 3.50 -5.27 -27.90
C GLN A 473 3.56 -5.86 -26.47
N LEU A 474 3.83 -7.16 -26.34
CA LEU A 474 3.87 -7.86 -25.04
C LEU A 474 4.88 -7.20 -24.09
N THR A 475 4.42 -6.67 -22.96
CA THR A 475 5.30 -6.05 -21.95
C THR A 475 5.97 -7.13 -21.10
N ILE A 476 7.29 -7.03 -20.89
CA ILE A 476 8.06 -7.95 -20.06
C ILE A 476 8.44 -7.23 -18.77
N TYR A 477 8.08 -7.80 -17.63
CA TYR A 477 8.46 -7.34 -16.30
C TYR A 477 9.57 -8.22 -15.72
N CYS A 478 10.62 -7.58 -15.23
CA CYS A 478 11.71 -8.22 -14.50
C CYS A 478 11.43 -8.13 -13.01
N MET A 479 11.25 -9.27 -12.36
CA MET A 479 11.11 -9.38 -10.92
C MET A 479 12.45 -9.74 -10.28
N GLU A 480 12.80 -9.07 -9.18
CA GLU A 480 13.99 -9.36 -8.38
C GLU A 480 13.74 -9.13 -6.90
N ASP A 481 14.69 -9.54 -6.07
CA ASP A 481 14.68 -9.22 -4.64
C ASP A 481 14.79 -7.70 -4.41
N GLY A 482 14.02 -7.20 -3.44
CA GLY A 482 14.08 -5.81 -2.98
C GLY A 482 15.32 -5.51 -2.12
N PHE A 483 15.46 -4.24 -1.74
CA PHE A 483 16.63 -3.77 -0.99
C PHE A 483 16.62 -4.21 0.48
N ILE A 484 15.43 -4.39 1.08
CA ILE A 484 15.23 -4.91 2.45
C ILE A 484 14.51 -6.25 2.33
N ARG A 485 15.24 -7.35 2.40
CA ARG A 485 14.75 -8.67 1.95
C ARG A 485 14.24 -9.57 3.09
N SER A 486 15.11 -9.91 4.04
CA SER A 486 14.85 -10.91 5.10
C SER A 486 15.97 -10.92 6.16
N ASN A 487 15.71 -11.49 7.36
CA ASN A 487 16.77 -11.89 8.30
C ASN A 487 17.39 -13.21 7.83
N GLY A 488 18.64 -13.17 7.36
CA GLY A 488 19.35 -14.33 6.82
C GLY A 488 19.68 -14.19 5.33
N LEU A 489 20.73 -14.90 4.91
CA LEU A 489 21.19 -14.93 3.51
C LEU A 489 20.10 -15.47 2.58
N GLY A 490 20.05 -14.96 1.34
CA GLY A 490 19.14 -15.47 0.30
C GLY A 490 19.27 -16.99 0.05
N ALA A 491 20.40 -17.58 0.43
CA ALA A 491 20.67 -19.01 0.36
C ALA A 491 19.80 -19.88 1.30
N THR A 492 19.20 -19.32 2.37
CA THR A 492 18.37 -20.09 3.32
C THR A 492 16.92 -20.34 2.86
N LEU A 493 16.58 -20.00 1.60
CA LEU A 493 15.25 -20.19 1.00
C LEU A 493 14.10 -19.51 1.77
N LEU A 494 14.38 -18.45 2.53
CA LEU A 494 13.34 -17.61 3.11
C LEU A 494 12.65 -16.79 2.02
N ALA A 495 11.31 -16.81 2.05
CA ALA A 495 10.48 -16.01 1.15
C ALA A 495 10.80 -14.51 1.35
N PRO A 496 11.02 -13.75 0.27
CA PRO A 496 11.37 -12.35 0.39
C PRO A 496 10.17 -11.53 0.88
N LEU A 497 10.43 -10.61 1.82
CA LEU A 497 9.43 -9.63 2.27
C LEU A 497 9.38 -8.40 1.35
N SER A 498 10.36 -8.26 0.46
CA SER A 498 10.42 -7.20 -0.53
C SER A 498 10.91 -7.69 -1.89
N VAL A 499 10.28 -7.20 -2.94
CA VAL A 499 10.61 -7.49 -4.33
C VAL A 499 10.49 -6.23 -5.16
N VAL A 500 11.16 -6.18 -6.31
CA VAL A 500 10.99 -5.15 -7.32
C VAL A 500 10.35 -5.76 -8.56
N VAL A 501 9.54 -4.99 -9.28
CA VAL A 501 8.91 -5.42 -10.54
C VAL A 501 9.06 -4.32 -11.59
N ASP A 502 10.10 -4.47 -12.42
CA ASP A 502 10.59 -3.45 -13.36
C ASP A 502 10.13 -3.73 -14.80
N GLY A 503 9.40 -2.78 -15.39
CA GLY A 503 8.89 -2.90 -16.75
C GLY A 503 9.92 -2.59 -17.84
N GLN A 504 10.98 -1.84 -17.53
CA GLN A 504 11.94 -1.32 -18.51
C GLN A 504 13.25 -2.12 -18.53
N GLY A 505 13.83 -2.37 -17.36
CA GLY A 505 15.14 -2.99 -17.19
C GLY A 505 15.24 -3.64 -15.82
N ILE A 506 16.26 -3.26 -15.05
CA ILE A 506 16.40 -3.58 -13.63
C ILE A 506 17.41 -2.61 -12.99
N TYR A 507 17.26 -2.30 -11.70
CA TYR A 507 18.02 -1.26 -10.99
C TYR A 507 19.56 -1.34 -11.10
N TYR A 508 20.12 -2.55 -11.14
CA TYR A 508 21.58 -2.74 -11.18
C TYR A 508 22.18 -2.69 -12.59
N ASN A 509 21.35 -2.66 -13.64
CA ASN A 509 21.82 -2.64 -15.02
C ASN A 509 21.98 -1.19 -15.50
N ALA A 510 23.21 -0.67 -15.52
CA ALA A 510 23.49 0.68 -15.98
C ALA A 510 23.37 0.85 -17.51
N THR A 511 23.45 -0.24 -18.27
CA THR A 511 23.53 -0.19 -19.74
C THR A 511 22.22 0.26 -20.39
N THR A 512 21.10 0.12 -19.71
CA THR A 512 19.75 0.50 -20.17
C THR A 512 18.98 1.23 -19.08
N ALA A 513 17.93 1.97 -19.42
CA ALA A 513 17.04 2.57 -18.43
C ALA A 513 16.29 1.50 -17.60
N SER A 514 15.91 1.86 -16.38
CA SER A 514 15.09 1.06 -15.47
C SER A 514 13.92 1.89 -14.94
N ASP A 515 12.88 1.24 -14.41
CA ASP A 515 11.79 1.94 -13.73
C ASP A 515 12.34 2.78 -12.55
N LEU A 516 13.36 2.29 -11.84
CA LEU A 516 14.01 3.05 -10.75
C LEU A 516 14.72 4.31 -11.28
N GLU A 517 15.46 4.20 -12.37
CA GLU A 517 16.15 5.35 -12.97
C GLU A 517 15.15 6.44 -13.38
N GLU A 518 14.01 6.04 -13.97
CA GLU A 518 12.95 6.97 -14.38
C GLU A 518 12.24 7.59 -13.17
N LEU A 519 12.05 6.84 -12.07
CA LEU A 519 11.53 7.41 -10.83
C LEU A 519 12.50 8.43 -10.21
N LEU A 520 13.80 8.17 -10.23
CA LEU A 520 14.82 9.11 -9.72
C LEU A 520 14.94 10.36 -10.59
N ILE A 521 14.82 10.22 -11.91
CA ILE A 521 14.80 11.36 -12.84
C ILE A 521 13.61 12.27 -12.55
N ASN A 522 12.42 11.70 -12.35
CA ASN A 522 11.18 12.45 -12.18
C ASN A 522 10.83 12.73 -10.70
N CYS A 523 11.76 12.47 -9.77
CA CYS A 523 11.54 12.72 -8.35
C CYS A 523 11.60 14.24 -8.07
N ASN A 524 10.42 14.84 -7.92
CA ASN A 524 10.24 16.22 -7.49
C ASN A 524 10.70 16.42 -6.02
N PRO A 525 10.87 17.67 -5.56
CA PRO A 525 11.04 17.95 -4.14
C PRO A 525 9.95 17.26 -3.30
N LEU A 526 10.37 16.57 -2.26
CA LEU A 526 9.45 15.82 -1.39
C LEU A 526 8.52 16.79 -0.66
N THR A 527 7.26 16.42 -0.54
CA THR A 527 6.33 17.14 0.34
C THR A 527 6.82 17.11 1.80
N PRO A 528 6.41 18.05 2.67
CA PRO A 528 6.78 18.02 4.10
C PRO A 528 6.47 16.67 4.77
N HIS A 529 5.36 16.05 4.38
CA HIS A 529 4.95 14.75 4.87
C HIS A 529 5.85 13.59 4.38
N GLN A 530 6.24 13.60 3.10
CA GLN A 530 7.18 12.61 2.56
C GLN A 530 8.57 12.79 3.19
N THR A 531 9.02 14.03 3.36
CA THR A 531 10.29 14.37 4.03
C THR A 531 10.32 13.81 5.45
N ALA A 532 9.30 14.10 6.26
CA ALA A 532 9.20 13.58 7.63
C ALA A 532 9.19 12.03 7.67
N ARG A 533 8.43 11.39 6.76
CA ARG A 533 8.40 9.92 6.64
C ARG A 533 9.80 9.36 6.36
N VAL A 534 10.51 9.96 5.40
CA VAL A 534 11.85 9.50 5.00
C VAL A 534 12.88 9.71 6.10
N GLN A 535 12.84 10.85 6.80
CA GLN A 535 13.77 11.13 7.90
C GLN A 535 13.61 10.11 9.03
N ILE A 536 12.38 9.78 9.40
CA ILE A 536 12.11 8.78 10.46
C ILE A 536 12.51 7.38 9.98
N LEU A 537 12.21 7.03 8.74
CA LEU A 537 12.67 5.77 8.15
C LEU A 537 14.21 5.70 8.15
N TRP A 538 14.89 6.78 7.76
CA TRP A 538 16.34 6.86 7.74
C TRP A 538 16.93 6.67 9.14
N GLN A 539 16.42 7.37 10.15
CA GLN A 539 16.83 7.16 11.53
C GLN A 539 16.61 5.71 11.98
N THR A 540 15.45 5.14 11.69
CA THR A 540 15.12 3.74 12.02
C THR A 540 16.12 2.77 11.37
N LEU A 541 16.51 2.99 10.11
CA LEU A 541 17.48 2.16 9.40
C LEU A 541 18.86 2.21 10.07
N LEU A 542 19.27 3.38 10.56
CA LEU A 542 20.55 3.58 11.25
C LEU A 542 20.55 2.94 12.64
N GLU A 543 19.51 3.19 13.44
CA GLU A 543 19.37 2.67 14.80
C GLU A 543 19.29 1.15 14.84
N GLN A 544 18.51 0.55 13.94
CA GLN A 544 18.36 -0.90 13.86
C GLN A 544 19.48 -1.58 13.04
N LYS A 545 20.47 -0.80 12.57
CA LYS A 545 21.60 -1.25 11.74
C LYS A 545 21.17 -2.12 10.55
N VAL A 546 20.10 -1.70 9.89
CA VAL A 546 19.43 -2.49 8.84
C VAL A 546 20.37 -2.73 7.66
N SER A 547 20.50 -3.99 7.25
CA SER A 547 21.21 -4.41 6.04
C SER A 547 20.37 -5.45 5.27
N LYS A 548 20.72 -5.75 4.01
CA LYS A 548 19.91 -6.63 3.15
C LYS A 548 19.72 -8.05 3.72
N TYR A 549 20.74 -8.58 4.38
CA TYR A 549 20.76 -9.96 4.90
C TYR A 549 20.95 -10.07 6.42
N ASN A 550 21.31 -8.97 7.11
CA ASN A 550 21.54 -8.94 8.57
C ASN A 550 22.44 -10.06 9.11
N VAL A 551 23.58 -10.31 8.46
CA VAL A 551 24.52 -11.40 8.81
C VAL A 551 25.87 -10.88 9.29
N GLY A 552 26.46 -11.55 10.28
CA GLY A 552 27.78 -11.28 10.86
C GLY A 552 27.79 -11.36 12.39
N GLN A 553 28.90 -11.78 13.01
CA GLN A 553 29.06 -11.76 14.47
C GLN A 553 29.53 -10.37 14.94
N SER A 554 28.91 -9.81 15.98
CA SER A 554 29.31 -8.54 16.63
C SER A 554 30.55 -8.73 17.54
N LEU A 555 31.58 -9.43 17.05
CA LEU A 555 32.78 -9.81 17.83
C LEU A 555 34.07 -9.18 17.30
N GLY A 556 33.97 -8.04 16.60
CA GLY A 556 35.09 -7.32 15.98
C GLY A 556 36.20 -6.84 16.93
N SER A 557 36.10 -7.03 18.24
CA SER A 557 37.12 -6.59 19.21
C SER A 557 38.35 -7.52 19.34
N LYS A 558 38.34 -8.72 18.74
CA LYS A 558 39.43 -9.71 18.92
C LYS A 558 40.58 -9.63 17.90
N HIS A 559 40.39 -8.98 16.75
CA HIS A 559 41.43 -8.95 15.71
C HIS A 559 42.46 -7.84 15.96
N THR A 560 43.75 -8.16 15.85
CA THR A 560 44.85 -7.19 16.00
C THR A 560 44.78 -6.06 14.99
N TRP A 561 44.42 -6.35 13.74
CA TRP A 561 44.24 -5.33 12.70
C TRP A 561 43.13 -4.33 13.02
N VAL A 562 42.11 -4.69 13.80
CA VAL A 562 41.04 -3.75 14.20
C VAL A 562 41.61 -2.68 15.14
N GLN A 563 42.51 -3.06 16.04
CA GLN A 563 43.18 -2.09 16.92
C GLN A 563 44.12 -1.18 16.13
N GLN A 564 44.87 -1.75 15.18
CA GLN A 564 45.74 -0.98 14.27
C GLN A 564 44.92 0.02 13.43
N LEU A 565 43.81 -0.43 12.85
CA LEU A 565 42.91 0.42 12.07
C LEU A 565 42.30 1.53 12.94
N LYS A 566 41.90 1.25 14.18
CA LYS A 566 41.39 2.27 15.11
C LYS A 566 42.45 3.30 15.49
N GLN A 567 43.69 2.87 15.72
CA GLN A 567 44.82 3.74 16.09
C GLN A 567 45.44 4.48 14.89
N SER A 568 45.22 4.00 13.66
CA SER A 568 45.76 4.62 12.46
C SER A 568 45.28 6.05 12.32
N LYS A 569 46.23 6.95 12.04
CA LYS A 569 45.99 8.36 11.68
C LYS A 569 45.82 8.57 10.18
N GLN A 570 46.04 7.53 9.38
CA GLN A 570 45.82 7.58 7.93
C GLN A 570 44.32 7.59 7.64
N LYS A 571 43.98 8.07 6.44
CA LYS A 571 42.63 7.92 5.89
C LYS A 571 42.31 6.44 5.71
N LYS A 572 41.15 6.00 6.20
CA LYS A 572 40.75 4.58 6.26
C LYS A 572 39.74 4.29 5.16
N LEU A 573 40.07 3.39 4.25
CA LEU A 573 39.26 3.07 3.08
C LEU A 573 38.80 1.61 3.14
N LEU A 574 37.50 1.37 3.01
CA LEU A 574 36.94 0.04 2.85
C LEU A 574 36.79 -0.30 1.37
N ILE A 575 37.42 -1.39 0.94
CA ILE A 575 37.22 -2.00 -0.38
C ILE A 575 36.24 -3.15 -0.24
N VAL A 576 35.09 -3.04 -0.91
CA VAL A 576 34.02 -4.03 -0.82
C VAL A 576 34.18 -5.09 -1.89
N GLY A 577 34.50 -6.32 -1.47
CA GLY A 577 34.52 -7.48 -2.34
C GLY A 577 33.14 -7.86 -2.84
N GLN A 578 33.07 -8.29 -4.10
CA GLN A 578 31.85 -8.66 -4.79
C GLN A 578 32.00 -10.03 -5.46
N VAL A 579 30.87 -10.62 -5.84
CA VAL A 579 30.84 -11.81 -6.67
C VAL A 579 31.06 -11.39 -8.12
N GLU A 580 32.16 -11.82 -8.73
CA GLU A 580 32.63 -11.29 -10.02
C GLU A 580 31.73 -11.70 -11.21
N ASP A 581 31.00 -12.82 -11.09
CA ASP A 581 30.01 -13.25 -12.08
C ASP A 581 28.59 -12.74 -11.81
N ASP A 582 28.42 -11.82 -10.86
CA ASP A 582 27.13 -11.19 -10.61
C ASP A 582 26.71 -10.30 -11.79
N LEU A 583 25.41 -10.31 -12.12
CA LEU A 583 24.88 -9.49 -13.22
C LEU A 583 25.06 -7.99 -12.94
N SER A 584 25.07 -7.56 -11.68
CA SER A 584 25.38 -6.20 -11.27
C SER A 584 26.82 -5.79 -11.56
N ILE A 585 27.78 -6.72 -11.64
CA ILE A 585 29.15 -6.47 -12.11
C ILE A 585 29.16 -6.44 -13.64
N LYS A 586 28.56 -7.45 -14.29
CA LYS A 586 28.51 -7.54 -15.76
C LYS A 586 27.88 -6.31 -16.42
N TYR A 587 26.88 -5.71 -15.79
CA TYR A 587 26.15 -4.55 -16.29
C TYR A 587 26.46 -3.25 -15.52
N CYS A 588 27.58 -3.18 -14.79
CA CYS A 588 27.94 -2.00 -14.00
C CYS A 588 28.43 -0.81 -14.83
N GLY A 589 28.71 -0.99 -16.13
CA GLY A 589 29.25 0.06 -16.98
C GLY A 589 30.67 0.50 -16.61
N SER A 590 31.48 -0.40 -16.03
CA SER A 590 32.91 -0.20 -15.75
C SER A 590 33.79 -1.16 -16.54
N VAL A 591 35.05 -0.76 -16.71
CA VAL A 591 36.14 -1.67 -17.11
C VAL A 591 36.68 -2.48 -15.93
N ILE A 592 36.56 -1.97 -14.69
CA ILE A 592 36.96 -2.69 -13.48
C ILE A 592 35.81 -3.63 -13.08
N THR A 593 36.02 -4.92 -13.32
CA THR A 593 35.01 -5.98 -13.08
C THR A 593 35.49 -7.08 -12.14
N THR A 594 36.74 -7.02 -11.68
CA THR A 594 37.30 -7.98 -10.71
C THR A 594 37.63 -7.31 -9.38
N ASN A 595 37.66 -8.11 -8.31
CA ASN A 595 38.07 -7.62 -6.99
C ASN A 595 39.57 -7.25 -6.96
N GLN A 596 40.38 -7.97 -7.74
CA GLN A 596 41.82 -7.75 -7.87
C GLN A 596 42.12 -6.39 -8.52
N ASP A 597 41.48 -6.09 -9.65
CA ASP A 597 41.61 -4.80 -10.33
C ASP A 597 41.14 -3.64 -9.44
N LEU A 598 40.06 -3.85 -8.68
CA LEU A 598 39.57 -2.87 -7.73
C LEU A 598 40.61 -2.58 -6.64
N ILE A 599 41.19 -3.62 -6.02
CA ILE A 599 42.22 -3.45 -4.99
C ILE A 599 43.43 -2.71 -5.54
N ALA A 600 43.95 -3.16 -6.69
CA ALA A 600 45.09 -2.56 -7.35
C ALA A 600 44.85 -1.07 -7.64
N ARG A 601 43.67 -0.74 -8.20
CA ARG A 601 43.32 0.65 -8.52
C ARG A 601 43.14 1.50 -7.27
N VAL A 602 42.51 0.99 -6.22
CA VAL A 602 42.32 1.76 -4.98
C VAL A 602 43.67 2.07 -4.32
N ARG A 603 44.61 1.12 -4.28
CA ARG A 603 45.97 1.36 -3.76
C ARG A 603 46.73 2.35 -4.63
N GLN A 604 46.63 2.24 -5.96
CA GLN A 604 47.25 3.18 -6.88
C GLN A 604 46.74 4.61 -6.66
N ASP A 605 45.43 4.79 -6.54
CA ASP A 605 44.80 6.09 -6.32
C ASP A 605 45.07 6.65 -4.90
N ASN A 606 45.35 5.78 -3.92
CA ASN A 606 45.49 6.13 -2.50
C ASN A 606 46.72 5.46 -1.84
N PRO A 607 47.95 5.86 -2.21
CA PRO A 607 49.16 5.15 -1.81
C PRO A 607 49.41 5.15 -0.29
N GLN A 608 48.95 6.19 0.42
CA GLN A 608 49.21 6.40 1.86
C GLN A 608 48.02 6.04 2.76
N ALA A 609 46.90 5.57 2.19
CA ALA A 609 45.72 5.24 2.96
C ALA A 609 45.82 3.85 3.62
N TYR A 610 45.10 3.67 4.72
CA TYR A 610 44.90 2.34 5.31
C TYR A 610 43.75 1.64 4.57
N LEU A 611 44.05 0.58 3.85
CA LEU A 611 43.08 -0.18 3.05
C LEU A 611 42.59 -1.42 3.80
N LEU A 612 41.30 -1.45 4.06
CA LEU A 612 40.58 -2.61 4.59
C LEU A 612 39.83 -3.29 3.45
N TYR A 613 40.15 -4.54 3.12
CA TYR A 613 39.37 -5.33 2.16
C TYR A 613 38.36 -6.22 2.88
N LYS A 614 37.07 -6.11 2.54
CA LYS A 614 36.03 -7.05 3.01
C LYS A 614 35.61 -7.95 1.85
N PRO A 615 36.03 -9.23 1.81
CA PRO A 615 35.55 -10.16 0.79
C PRO A 615 34.05 -10.45 0.96
N HIS A 616 33.39 -10.83 -0.13
CA HIS A 616 31.97 -11.19 -0.11
C HIS A 616 31.76 -12.53 0.61
N PRO A 617 30.74 -12.70 1.47
CA PRO A 617 30.53 -13.94 2.24
C PRO A 617 30.45 -15.20 1.37
N ASP A 618 29.74 -15.16 0.24
CA ASP A 618 29.66 -16.31 -0.68
C ASP A 618 31.01 -16.66 -1.33
N VAL A 619 31.91 -15.69 -1.47
CA VAL A 619 33.27 -15.91 -2.01
C VAL A 619 34.17 -16.48 -0.92
N GLU A 620 34.05 -15.98 0.32
CA GLU A 620 34.73 -16.52 1.51
C GLU A 620 34.38 -18.00 1.72
N MET A 621 33.09 -18.35 1.60
CA MET A 621 32.60 -19.73 1.69
C MET A 621 32.96 -20.60 0.47
N GLY A 622 33.59 -20.03 -0.56
CA GLY A 622 33.97 -20.76 -1.78
C GLY A 622 32.81 -21.15 -2.68
N LEU A 623 31.64 -20.51 -2.52
CA LEU A 623 30.43 -20.80 -3.29
C LEU A 623 30.37 -20.04 -4.62
N ARG A 624 31.13 -18.94 -4.75
CA ARG A 624 31.09 -18.03 -5.91
C ARG A 624 32.48 -17.52 -6.31
N MET A 625 32.58 -17.03 -7.55
CA MET A 625 33.80 -16.43 -8.10
C MET A 625 34.09 -15.07 -7.47
N GLY A 626 35.37 -14.74 -7.34
CA GLY A 626 35.84 -13.49 -6.76
C GLY A 626 37.01 -13.59 -5.77
N LYS A 627 37.65 -14.77 -5.66
CA LYS A 627 38.82 -14.92 -4.78
C LYS A 627 39.99 -14.05 -5.31
N VAL A 628 40.62 -13.33 -4.40
CA VAL A 628 41.76 -12.45 -4.68
C VAL A 628 43.05 -13.23 -4.45
N HIS A 629 44.02 -13.11 -5.35
CA HIS A 629 45.33 -13.74 -5.17
C HIS A 629 46.16 -13.03 -4.09
N GLN A 630 47.16 -13.73 -3.56
CA GLN A 630 47.97 -13.24 -2.46
C GLN A 630 48.74 -11.95 -2.81
N VAL A 631 49.10 -11.77 -4.09
CA VAL A 631 49.80 -10.58 -4.58
C VAL A 631 48.94 -9.34 -4.37
N GLU A 632 47.69 -9.34 -4.79
CA GLU A 632 46.78 -8.21 -4.62
C GLU A 632 46.35 -8.05 -3.15
N LEU A 633 46.22 -9.14 -2.40
CA LEU A 633 45.97 -9.05 -0.95
C LEU A 633 47.13 -8.39 -0.20
N SER A 634 48.37 -8.47 -0.71
CA SER A 634 49.51 -7.76 -0.12
C SER A 634 49.44 -6.23 -0.33
N LEU A 635 48.56 -5.76 -1.21
CA LEU A 635 48.32 -4.33 -1.43
C LEU A 635 47.37 -3.73 -0.39
N VAL A 636 46.75 -4.52 0.48
CA VAL A 636 45.85 -4.02 1.54
C VAL A 636 46.47 -4.20 2.92
N ASP A 637 46.10 -3.33 3.85
CA ASP A 637 46.63 -3.35 5.22
C ASP A 637 45.93 -4.39 6.09
N ALA A 638 44.66 -4.71 5.78
CA ALA A 638 43.89 -5.74 6.47
C ALA A 638 42.81 -6.38 5.59
N VAL A 639 42.48 -7.63 5.91
CA VAL A 639 41.36 -8.37 5.32
C VAL A 639 40.35 -8.70 6.42
N ALA A 640 39.13 -8.19 6.27
CA ALA A 640 38.06 -8.31 7.26
C ALA A 640 37.27 -9.63 7.13
N THR A 641 37.92 -10.79 7.25
CA THR A 641 37.18 -12.06 7.29
C THR A 641 36.36 -12.17 8.58
N ASP A 642 35.16 -12.75 8.51
CA ASP A 642 34.27 -12.99 9.66
C ASP A 642 33.81 -11.75 10.45
N VAL A 643 34.02 -10.54 9.94
CA VAL A 643 33.54 -9.28 10.53
C VAL A 643 32.28 -8.79 9.83
N SER A 644 31.34 -8.23 10.59
CA SER A 644 30.12 -7.67 10.03
C SER A 644 30.42 -6.43 9.18
N ILE A 645 29.74 -6.29 8.04
CA ILE A 645 29.93 -5.13 7.17
C ILE A 645 29.57 -3.82 7.89
N ASN A 646 28.59 -3.88 8.81
CA ASN A 646 28.20 -2.76 9.65
C ASN A 646 29.36 -2.24 10.51
N ASP A 647 30.14 -3.14 11.10
CA ASP A 647 31.31 -2.76 11.90
C ASP A 647 32.40 -2.14 11.03
N CYS A 648 32.68 -2.73 9.86
CA CYS A 648 33.61 -2.15 8.90
C CYS A 648 33.21 -0.71 8.52
N LEU A 649 31.93 -0.48 8.20
CA LEU A 649 31.42 0.84 7.85
C LEU A 649 31.58 1.86 8.98
N MET A 650 31.47 1.45 10.25
CA MET A 650 31.68 2.36 11.39
C MET A 650 33.13 2.84 11.47
N TRP A 651 34.10 2.00 11.11
CA TRP A 651 35.52 2.28 11.37
C TRP A 651 36.28 2.96 10.23
N VAL A 652 35.69 3.08 9.04
CA VAL A 652 36.33 3.68 7.87
C VAL A 652 35.79 5.07 7.55
N ASP A 653 36.56 5.84 6.79
CA ASP A 653 36.20 7.18 6.32
C ASP A 653 35.48 7.12 4.96
N GLU A 654 35.95 6.26 4.06
CA GLU A 654 35.38 6.09 2.72
C GLU A 654 35.19 4.63 2.33
N VAL A 655 34.27 4.40 1.39
CA VAL A 655 33.93 3.08 0.86
C VAL A 655 34.11 3.07 -0.65
N HIS A 656 34.93 2.14 -1.14
CA HIS A 656 35.25 1.94 -2.54
C HIS A 656 34.55 0.67 -3.04
N THR A 657 33.76 0.80 -4.10
CA THR A 657 32.96 -0.32 -4.64
C THR A 657 32.77 -0.21 -6.15
N ILE A 658 32.53 -1.35 -6.81
CA ILE A 658 32.12 -1.38 -8.22
C ILE A 658 30.61 -1.12 -8.30
N SER A 659 29.81 -1.99 -7.68
CA SER A 659 28.35 -1.92 -7.76
C SER A 659 27.61 -2.48 -6.54
N SER A 660 28.32 -2.71 -5.43
CA SER A 660 27.75 -3.36 -4.24
C SER A 660 26.63 -2.53 -3.62
N GLN A 661 25.59 -3.18 -3.10
CA GLN A 661 24.59 -2.50 -2.28
C GLN A 661 25.20 -1.88 -1.01
N THR A 662 26.37 -2.34 -0.57
CA THR A 662 27.11 -1.75 0.56
C THR A 662 27.41 -0.27 0.34
N GLY A 663 27.66 0.18 -0.89
CA GLY A 663 27.86 1.61 -1.16
C GLY A 663 26.61 2.44 -0.85
N PHE A 664 25.41 1.93 -1.13
CA PHE A 664 24.17 2.58 -0.69
C PHE A 664 24.07 2.62 0.84
N GLU A 665 24.36 1.52 1.52
CA GLU A 665 24.37 1.44 2.99
C GLU A 665 25.38 2.41 3.62
N ALA A 666 26.51 2.65 2.96
CA ALA A 666 27.53 3.61 3.36
C ALA A 666 27.05 5.06 3.22
N LEU A 667 26.36 5.40 2.12
CA LEU A 667 25.73 6.72 1.94
C LEU A 667 24.74 7.03 3.08
N LEU A 668 23.93 6.04 3.49
CA LEU A 668 23.00 6.21 4.61
C LEU A 668 23.71 6.59 5.91
N ARG A 669 24.96 6.14 6.10
CA ARG A 669 25.78 6.40 7.29
C ARG A 669 26.67 7.65 7.15
N GLY A 670 26.45 8.45 6.11
CA GLY A 670 27.22 9.67 5.84
C GLY A 670 28.68 9.42 5.45
N LYS A 671 29.01 8.23 4.95
CA LYS A 671 30.37 7.91 4.46
C LYS A 671 30.56 8.42 3.04
N THR A 672 31.78 8.85 2.71
CA THR A 672 32.13 9.11 1.30
C THR A 672 32.13 7.79 0.54
N VAL A 673 31.45 7.74 -0.60
CA VAL A 673 31.36 6.53 -1.42
C VAL A 673 31.98 6.78 -2.79
N VAL A 674 32.99 5.99 -3.13
CA VAL A 674 33.71 6.03 -4.40
C VAL A 674 33.25 4.87 -5.28
N CYS A 675 32.64 5.19 -6.41
CA CYS A 675 32.04 4.23 -7.32
C CYS A 675 32.90 4.04 -8.57
N TYR A 676 33.44 2.83 -8.74
CA TYR A 676 34.14 2.42 -9.96
C TYR A 676 33.21 1.86 -11.02
N GLY A 677 31.97 1.46 -10.68
CA GLY A 677 30.88 1.21 -11.62
C GLY A 677 29.81 2.29 -11.58
N LEU A 678 28.62 1.98 -12.09
CA LEU A 678 27.41 2.80 -12.05
C LEU A 678 26.24 2.05 -11.40
N PRO A 679 26.32 1.72 -10.09
CA PRO A 679 25.16 1.19 -9.37
C PRO A 679 23.99 2.18 -9.39
N PHE A 680 22.83 1.73 -8.92
CA PHE A 680 21.60 2.53 -8.96
C PHE A 680 21.69 3.88 -8.24
N TYR A 681 22.57 4.00 -7.24
CA TYR A 681 22.78 5.19 -6.42
C TYR A 681 23.94 6.09 -6.89
N ALA A 682 24.68 5.69 -7.94
CA ALA A 682 25.78 6.47 -8.52
C ALA A 682 25.29 7.41 -9.64
N GLY A 683 26.06 8.42 -10.03
CA GLY A 683 25.73 9.31 -11.14
C GLY A 683 24.70 10.41 -10.83
N TRP A 684 24.34 10.57 -9.57
CA TRP A 684 23.34 11.55 -9.09
C TRP A 684 23.93 12.71 -8.27
N GLY A 685 25.26 12.75 -8.11
CA GLY A 685 25.97 13.75 -7.30
C GLY A 685 26.13 13.38 -5.82
N LEU A 686 25.67 12.20 -5.40
CA LEU A 686 25.79 11.69 -4.03
C LEU A 686 27.05 10.84 -3.81
N THR A 687 27.75 10.47 -4.89
CA THR A 687 28.93 9.61 -4.89
C THR A 687 30.08 10.28 -5.64
N VAL A 688 31.31 9.87 -5.34
CA VAL A 688 32.49 10.17 -6.16
C VAL A 688 32.59 9.11 -7.24
N ASP A 689 32.09 9.42 -8.44
CA ASP A 689 32.12 8.48 -9.56
C ASP A 689 33.46 8.55 -10.29
N LYS A 690 34.15 7.40 -10.43
CA LYS A 690 35.44 7.30 -11.14
C LYS A 690 35.23 7.06 -12.63
N ASP A 691 36.22 7.47 -13.43
CA ASP A 691 36.28 7.20 -14.87
C ASP A 691 35.07 7.73 -15.68
N ILE A 692 34.48 8.85 -15.25
CA ILE A 692 33.23 9.41 -15.80
C ILE A 692 33.29 9.74 -17.30
N ASN A 693 34.48 10.01 -17.83
CA ASN A 693 34.69 10.35 -19.25
C ASN A 693 34.98 9.12 -20.11
N GLN A 694 35.15 7.94 -19.51
CA GLN A 694 35.48 6.72 -20.24
C GLN A 694 34.22 6.05 -20.80
N SER A 695 34.32 5.50 -22.00
CA SER A 695 33.26 4.68 -22.60
C SER A 695 33.26 3.27 -21.97
N PRO A 696 32.10 2.64 -21.72
CA PRO A 696 30.75 3.13 -22.03
C PRO A 696 30.11 3.98 -20.92
N LYS A 697 30.81 4.20 -19.79
CA LYS A 697 30.29 4.88 -18.60
C LYS A 697 29.76 6.28 -18.89
N CYS A 698 30.49 7.08 -19.66
CA CYS A 698 30.11 8.45 -20.00
C CYS A 698 28.74 8.55 -20.68
N ALA A 699 28.40 7.59 -21.55
CA ALA A 699 27.11 7.56 -22.24
C ALA A 699 25.95 7.28 -21.27
N TYR A 700 26.16 6.38 -20.30
CA TYR A 700 25.14 6.04 -19.30
C TYR A 700 24.91 7.18 -18.30
N LEU A 701 25.98 7.88 -17.90
CA LEU A 701 25.89 9.09 -17.07
C LEU A 701 25.15 10.22 -17.80
N ALA A 702 25.48 10.46 -19.08
CA ALA A 702 24.80 11.46 -19.88
C ALA A 702 23.28 11.18 -19.98
N ARG A 703 22.86 9.91 -20.01
CA ARG A 703 21.45 9.53 -19.97
C ARG A 703 20.78 9.95 -18.66
N ARG A 704 21.41 9.70 -17.50
CA ARG A 704 20.90 10.08 -16.17
C ARG A 704 20.81 11.60 -16.02
N GLN A 705 21.90 12.31 -16.32
CA GLN A 705 22.03 13.76 -16.12
C GLN A 705 21.13 14.56 -17.06
N LYS A 706 21.22 14.35 -18.39
CA LYS A 706 20.42 15.12 -19.36
C LYS A 706 18.91 15.01 -19.12
N LYS A 707 18.45 13.81 -18.75
CA LYS A 707 17.04 13.60 -18.43
C LYS A 707 16.63 14.31 -17.14
N ARG A 708 17.46 14.25 -16.08
CA ARG A 708 17.16 14.92 -14.82
C ARG A 708 17.24 16.44 -14.93
N ASP A 709 18.22 16.97 -15.65
CA ASP A 709 18.36 18.40 -15.93
C ASP A 709 17.10 18.95 -16.60
N LYS A 710 16.59 18.23 -17.60
CA LYS A 710 15.33 18.54 -18.28
C LYS A 710 14.10 18.43 -17.36
N ALA A 711 14.08 17.46 -16.45
CA ALA A 711 12.92 17.20 -15.60
C ALA A 711 12.86 18.10 -14.35
N CYS A 712 14.00 18.50 -13.79
CA CYS A 712 14.11 19.13 -12.48
C CYS A 712 14.92 20.45 -12.46
N ASN A 713 15.02 21.14 -13.60
CA ASN A 713 15.74 22.42 -13.73
C ASN A 713 17.15 22.39 -13.08
N ASN A 714 17.94 21.37 -13.40
CA ASN A 714 19.31 21.16 -12.89
C ASN A 714 19.45 20.98 -11.36
N THR A 715 18.41 20.54 -10.66
CA THR A 715 18.49 20.27 -9.21
C THR A 715 19.15 18.91 -8.93
N ILE A 716 20.19 18.91 -8.08
CA ILE A 716 20.89 17.70 -7.62
C ILE A 716 19.92 16.80 -6.84
N LEU A 717 20.08 15.47 -6.95
CA LEU A 717 19.29 14.52 -6.15
C LEU A 717 19.75 14.55 -4.69
N THR A 718 18.81 14.75 -3.77
CA THR A 718 19.10 14.70 -2.32
C THR A 718 19.08 13.25 -1.79
N MET A 719 19.69 13.03 -0.62
CA MET A 719 19.65 11.73 0.04
C MET A 719 18.22 11.31 0.38
N GLU A 720 17.37 12.25 0.78
CA GLU A 720 15.97 12.01 1.09
C GLU A 720 15.19 11.58 -0.16
N GLN A 721 15.42 12.21 -1.31
CA GLN A 721 14.81 11.79 -2.58
C GLN A 721 15.29 10.41 -3.00
N LEU A 722 16.60 10.13 -2.90
CA LEU A 722 17.13 8.80 -3.18
C LEU A 722 16.46 7.75 -2.30
N LEU A 723 16.40 7.98 -0.99
CA LEU A 723 15.78 7.08 -0.01
C LEU A 723 14.29 6.86 -0.28
N TYR A 724 13.55 7.94 -0.52
CA TYR A 724 12.12 7.89 -0.85
C TYR A 724 11.89 7.00 -2.07
N THR A 725 12.61 7.27 -3.16
CA THR A 725 12.42 6.53 -4.39
C THR A 725 12.86 5.07 -4.27
N VAL A 726 14.02 4.82 -3.65
CA VAL A 726 14.63 3.48 -3.55
C VAL A 726 13.93 2.58 -2.55
N LEU A 727 13.39 3.10 -1.45
CA LEU A 727 12.81 2.30 -0.35
C LEU A 727 11.30 2.46 -0.17
N ILE A 728 10.65 3.43 -0.80
CA ILE A 728 9.21 3.64 -0.66
C ILE A 728 8.48 3.45 -2.00
N ASP A 729 8.94 4.09 -3.08
CA ASP A 729 8.20 4.08 -4.35
C ASP A 729 8.50 2.87 -5.25
N TYR A 730 9.77 2.45 -5.34
CA TYR A 730 10.19 1.42 -6.29
C TYR A 730 9.91 -0.02 -5.81
N PRO A 731 10.33 -0.44 -4.60
CA PRO A 731 10.10 -1.80 -4.12
C PRO A 731 8.68 -2.01 -3.60
N LEU A 732 8.21 -3.25 -3.75
CA LEU A 732 6.98 -3.74 -3.15
C LEU A 732 7.32 -4.46 -1.86
N TYR A 733 6.51 -4.26 -0.83
CA TYR A 733 6.69 -4.89 0.49
C TYR A 733 5.46 -5.74 0.82
N ARG A 734 5.69 -6.85 1.52
CA ARG A 734 4.62 -7.71 2.02
C ARG A 734 5.00 -8.36 3.33
N LEU A 735 4.03 -8.43 4.24
CA LEU A 735 4.12 -9.21 5.47
C LEU A 735 3.56 -10.63 5.28
N PRO A 736 4.10 -11.65 5.98
CA PRO A 736 3.53 -12.99 5.96
C PRO A 736 2.08 -12.99 6.44
N ASN A 737 1.22 -13.75 5.76
CA ASN A 737 -0.23 -13.87 6.03
C ASN A 737 -1.06 -12.57 5.86
N GLY A 738 -0.43 -11.44 5.51
CA GLY A 738 -1.08 -10.18 5.22
C GLY A 738 -1.87 -10.19 3.90
N TYR A 739 -2.79 -9.25 3.75
CA TYR A 739 -3.51 -9.00 2.49
C TYR A 739 -2.98 -7.73 1.82
N GLY A 740 -2.64 -7.86 0.53
CA GLY A 740 -2.05 -6.79 -0.26
C GLY A 740 -0.59 -6.50 0.10
N LEU A 741 -0.15 -5.30 -0.24
CA LEU A 741 1.18 -4.79 0.03
C LEU A 741 1.22 -4.07 1.38
N ALA A 742 2.35 -4.21 2.07
CA ALA A 742 2.69 -3.52 3.31
C ALA A 742 3.50 -2.25 3.04
N GLN A 743 3.71 -1.45 4.08
CA GLN A 743 4.69 -0.37 4.08
C GLN A 743 6.08 -0.88 4.51
N VAL A 744 7.15 -0.21 4.06
CA VAL A 744 8.53 -0.57 4.42
C VAL A 744 8.76 -0.57 5.93
N GLU A 745 8.18 0.40 6.63
CA GLU A 745 8.26 0.53 8.09
C GLU A 745 7.70 -0.70 8.80
N GLN A 746 6.64 -1.30 8.26
CA GLN A 746 6.01 -2.50 8.84
C GLN A 746 6.88 -3.74 8.61
N VAL A 747 7.53 -3.84 7.45
CA VAL A 747 8.48 -4.92 7.17
C VAL A 747 9.71 -4.81 8.07
N ILE A 748 10.24 -3.61 8.26
CA ILE A 748 11.34 -3.36 9.21
C ILE A 748 10.91 -3.74 10.63
N ALA A 749 9.76 -3.24 11.11
CA ALA A 749 9.25 -3.60 12.43
C ALA A 749 9.09 -5.13 12.59
N TYR A 750 8.57 -5.82 11.58
CA TYR A 750 8.44 -7.28 11.58
C TYR A 750 9.81 -8.00 11.67
N LEU A 751 10.81 -7.53 10.90
CA LEU A 751 12.15 -8.12 10.90
C LEU A 751 12.85 -7.95 12.25
N TYR A 752 12.64 -6.84 12.95
CA TYR A 752 13.39 -6.52 14.17
C TYR A 752 12.60 -6.65 15.48
N ALA A 753 11.30 -6.98 15.42
CA ALA A 753 10.48 -7.25 16.62
C ALA A 753 11.10 -8.33 17.55
N HIS A 754 11.87 -9.27 16.99
CA HIS A 754 12.45 -10.40 17.73
C HIS A 754 13.74 -10.06 18.51
N ASN A 755 14.34 -8.88 18.30
CA ASN A 755 15.50 -8.45 19.09
C ASN A 755 15.11 -7.85 20.45
N ALA A 756 13.86 -7.40 20.62
CA ALA A 756 13.34 -6.90 21.89
C ALA A 756 12.82 -8.04 22.80
N ASP A 757 12.18 -9.06 22.23
CA ASP A 757 11.62 -10.19 23.00
C ASP A 757 12.69 -11.15 23.58
N ALA A 758 13.95 -11.07 23.13
CA ALA A 758 15.05 -11.82 23.72
C ALA A 758 15.42 -11.33 25.15
N LEU A 759 14.99 -10.12 25.53
CA LEU A 759 15.17 -9.55 26.87
C LEU A 759 13.94 -9.71 27.78
N HIS A 760 12.80 -10.17 27.25
CA HIS A 760 11.53 -10.24 28.00
C HIS A 760 10.85 -11.62 28.05
N LYS A 761 11.54 -12.69 27.64
CA LYS A 761 11.05 -14.07 27.82
C LYS A 761 11.21 -14.56 29.26
N THR A 762 10.43 -13.98 30.16
CA THR A 762 9.86 -14.68 31.32
C THR A 762 8.36 -14.40 31.36
N GLY A 763 7.57 -15.33 30.83
CA GLY A 763 6.13 -15.44 31.11
C GLY A 763 5.19 -14.82 30.07
N ILE A 764 4.75 -15.64 29.11
CA ILE A 764 3.36 -15.88 28.68
C ILE A 764 3.42 -16.63 27.33
N SER A 765 3.07 -17.90 27.36
CA SER A 765 3.02 -18.80 26.20
C SER A 765 1.68 -18.63 25.48
N THR A 766 1.70 -18.10 24.27
CA THR A 766 0.58 -18.19 23.33
C THR A 766 0.66 -19.52 22.58
N THR A 767 -0.12 -20.51 23.03
CA THR A 767 -0.34 -21.77 22.31
C THR A 767 -1.24 -21.56 21.10
N THR A 768 -0.67 -21.56 19.89
CA THR A 768 -1.38 -21.88 18.65
C THR A 768 -0.51 -22.72 17.73
N HIS A 769 -1.12 -23.78 17.16
CA HIS A 769 -0.63 -24.71 16.12
C HIS A 769 0.14 -25.97 16.53
N LYS A 770 -0.60 -26.94 17.12
CA LYS A 770 -0.47 -28.37 16.77
C LYS A 770 -1.83 -29.06 16.80
N SER A 771 -2.59 -29.04 15.69
CA SER A 771 -3.72 -29.97 15.52
C SER A 771 -4.10 -30.16 14.05
N ARG A 772 -3.33 -30.98 13.33
CA ARG A 772 -3.81 -31.59 12.06
C ARG A 772 -3.79 -33.12 12.05
N ASN A 773 -3.27 -33.77 13.10
CA ASN A 773 -3.26 -35.24 13.21
C ASN A 773 -4.24 -35.81 14.26
N ALA A 774 -4.94 -34.98 15.05
CA ALA A 774 -5.91 -35.44 16.05
C ALA A 774 -7.34 -35.64 15.50
N MET A 775 -7.64 -35.20 14.27
CA MET A 775 -8.98 -35.30 13.69
C MET A 775 -9.30 -36.66 13.02
N ARG A 776 -8.33 -37.59 12.94
CA ARG A 776 -8.56 -38.92 12.37
C ARG A 776 -8.91 -40.00 13.40
N SER A 777 -8.62 -39.82 14.70
CA SER A 777 -9.02 -40.82 15.71
C SER A 777 -10.44 -40.60 16.26
N VAL A 778 -10.93 -39.36 16.27
CA VAL A 778 -12.26 -39.01 16.80
C VAL A 778 -13.39 -39.45 15.84
N ALA A 779 -13.15 -39.45 14.53
CA ALA A 779 -14.11 -39.94 13.54
C ALA A 779 -14.38 -41.45 13.67
N THR A 780 -13.36 -42.24 14.03
CA THR A 780 -13.49 -43.70 14.23
C THR A 780 -14.21 -44.04 15.52
N GLN A 781 -14.04 -43.24 16.59
CA GLN A 781 -14.76 -43.44 17.86
C GLN A 781 -16.25 -43.01 17.78
N LEU A 782 -16.58 -41.98 17.00
CA LEU A 782 -17.98 -41.56 16.77
C LEU A 782 -18.78 -42.53 15.88
N MET A 783 -18.10 -43.31 15.04
CA MET A 783 -18.75 -44.33 14.21
C MET A 783 -19.11 -45.58 15.03
N ILE A 784 -18.30 -45.93 16.04
CA ILE A 784 -18.55 -47.05 16.97
C ILE A 784 -19.70 -46.70 17.96
N LEU A 785 -19.85 -45.44 18.35
CA LEU A 785 -20.94 -45.01 19.25
C LEU A 785 -22.31 -44.97 18.54
N ARG A 786 -22.35 -44.77 17.21
CA ARG A 786 -23.58 -44.80 16.40
C ARG A 786 -24.12 -46.21 16.11
N GLN A 787 -23.31 -47.25 16.24
CA GLN A 787 -23.75 -48.65 16.08
C GLN A 787 -24.23 -49.30 17.39
N ARG A 788 -23.99 -48.68 18.56
CA ARG A 788 -24.49 -49.16 19.87
C ARG A 788 -25.75 -48.45 20.37
N LEU A 789 -26.27 -47.49 19.60
CA LEU A 789 -27.51 -46.74 19.90
C LEU A 789 -28.55 -46.90 18.77
N ARG A 790 -28.52 -48.03 18.05
CA ARG A 790 -29.56 -48.49 17.13
C ARG A 790 -30.06 -49.85 17.56
#